data_AF-A0A8S3YXU1-F1
#
_entry.id   AF-A0A8S3YXU1-F1
#
_cell.length_a   1.000
_cell.length_b   1.000
_cell.length_c   1.000
_cell.angle_alpha   90.00
_cell.angle_beta   90.00
_cell.angle_gamma   90.00
#
_symmetry.space_group_name_H-M   'P 1'
#
loop_
_entity.id
_entity.type
_entity.pdbx_description
1 polymer ?
#
loop_
_entity_poly.entity_id
_entity_poly.type
_entity_poly.pdbx_seq_one_letter_code
_entity_poly.pdbx_strand_id
1 'polypeptide(L)'
;MPEVKSGDVISGTVTQNEIVSAVTDIYQQQIYDTSEPSLSQSDELTSNSNSGCDIILNNQDNSLRKLSGESINGSLTSPSNSRAQSPNFLKKKYVSLIERIREREKSGTPFYSLEFFPPRTQSGAANLISTIERLAACGPLFCDMTWHPAGDPSNTEKPTSSTCIAGTMLNYCGLETMLHMTCVGMTVKEIKENLLKAKDLGIRSILALRGDIPEGNTEWKATPGGINYATDLVKLIKDEFGDHFVICVAGYPTGHPECKSYREDLQHLKEKVDAGADFIITQLFFKPETFLNYVKDCRALGITVPIIPGILPIQAYQSLNHIVKLSKLEVPQDIIDTITPIQHNDEAIRKYGIDQAVDMCRILLNSGFATGLHFYTLNRGLAVKEVLEQLGLWTQICRTLPWKKTANHNRCEEQVRPIFWRCRPNSYVYRTSDWEEFPNGRWGDSRAASFNDIKTYHLFYLKSRSSKEELLKMWGEELTCEQDVWSVFVCYLTGEPNKNGVKVKRIPWDDDEIVAETSLIASKLACVNRRGVLTINSQPRVNCAPSTDPVVGWGAPNGYIYQKAYLEFFTSKENVAALKEILLKYPLVNYHIINHTGITDHTNCDEFQPNAVTWGVFPGKEIVQPTVVDPESFKIWKDEAFALWLETWAEIYPQGSRSREVIQYIHDNYYLVNLVDNEYPKETVLWEIVDEMLTSTGGKKESPCAELAK
;
A
#
# COMPACT_ATOMS: atom_id res chain seq x y z
N MET A 1 31.15 -56.82 26.59
CA MET A 1 30.59 -57.11 25.25
C MET A 1 29.44 -58.08 25.45
N PRO A 2 28.21 -57.63 25.15
CA PRO A 2 27.68 -57.84 23.80
C PRO A 2 27.02 -56.59 23.16
N GLU A 3 26.74 -56.77 21.87
CA GLU A 3 26.21 -55.92 20.80
C GLU A 3 25.19 -54.83 21.15
N VAL A 4 25.47 -53.60 20.68
CA VAL A 4 24.48 -52.51 20.56
C VAL A 4 23.90 -52.55 19.15
N LYS A 5 22.59 -52.78 19.06
CA LYS A 5 21.80 -52.73 17.83
C LYS A 5 21.69 -51.29 17.32
N SER A 6 21.90 -51.14 16.02
CA SER A 6 21.53 -49.98 15.21
C SER A 6 20.01 -49.84 15.11
N GLY A 7 19.47 -48.65 15.34
CA GLY A 7 18.07 -48.33 15.08
C GLY A 7 17.68 -46.94 15.58
N ASP A 8 17.11 -46.16 14.66
CA ASP A 8 16.24 -44.99 14.86
C ASP A 8 16.91 -43.60 14.96
N VAL A 9 17.11 -43.00 13.78
CA VAL A 9 17.29 -41.55 13.58
C VAL A 9 15.93 -40.91 13.25
N ILE A 10 15.26 -40.45 14.30
CA ILE A 10 14.45 -39.23 14.48
C ILE A 10 13.94 -38.52 13.20
N SER A 11 12.62 -38.53 12.97
CA SER A 11 11.95 -37.82 11.86
C SER A 11 10.97 -36.73 12.33
N GLY A 12 11.39 -35.48 12.22
CA GLY A 12 10.51 -34.31 12.02
C GLY A 12 11.09 -33.50 10.86
N THR A 13 10.27 -33.05 9.91
CA THR A 13 10.73 -32.25 8.76
C THR A 13 9.76 -31.11 8.51
N VAL A 14 10.34 -29.96 8.19
CA VAL A 14 9.74 -28.62 8.23
C VAL A 14 9.38 -28.16 6.80
N THR A 15 8.16 -27.66 6.57
CA THR A 15 7.72 -27.10 5.28
C THR A 15 8.21 -25.67 5.05
N GLN A 16 7.90 -25.12 3.86
CA GLN A 16 8.15 -23.72 3.49
C GLN A 16 7.67 -22.71 4.57
N ASN A 17 6.59 -22.99 5.30
CA ASN A 17 6.08 -22.10 6.36
C ASN A 17 6.95 -22.12 7.63
N GLU A 18 7.49 -23.27 8.00
CA GLU A 18 8.33 -23.40 9.21
C GLU A 18 9.78 -22.93 8.96
N ILE A 19 10.32 -22.99 7.73
CA ILE A 19 11.62 -22.38 7.41
C ILE A 19 11.59 -20.87 7.70
N VAL A 20 10.52 -20.20 7.30
CA VAL A 20 10.35 -18.75 7.54
C VAL A 20 9.99 -18.47 9.01
N SER A 21 9.14 -19.30 9.62
CA SER A 21 8.73 -19.15 11.03
C SER A 21 9.86 -19.40 12.03
N ALA A 22 10.72 -20.40 11.86
CA ALA A 22 11.77 -20.70 12.84
C ALA A 22 13.02 -19.80 12.64
N VAL A 23 13.30 -19.30 11.42
CA VAL A 23 14.26 -18.20 11.20
C VAL A 23 13.84 -16.92 11.96
N THR A 24 12.54 -16.76 12.19
CA THR A 24 11.98 -15.67 12.98
C THR A 24 12.41 -15.73 14.45
N ASP A 25 12.58 -16.92 15.05
CA ASP A 25 12.94 -17.05 16.47
C ASP A 25 14.33 -16.50 16.78
N ILE A 26 15.28 -16.68 15.87
CA ILE A 26 16.66 -16.17 16.02
C ILE A 26 16.69 -14.65 15.82
N TYR A 27 15.99 -14.16 14.79
CA TYR A 27 16.00 -12.73 14.49
C TYR A 27 15.14 -11.89 15.44
N GLN A 28 14.05 -12.43 15.99
CA GLN A 28 13.29 -11.74 17.03
C GLN A 28 14.07 -11.66 18.35
N GLN A 29 14.91 -12.65 18.68
CA GLN A 29 15.84 -12.52 19.80
C GLN A 29 16.89 -11.42 19.58
N GLN A 30 17.38 -11.24 18.36
CA GLN A 30 18.37 -10.19 18.02
C GLN A 30 17.78 -8.77 17.90
N ILE A 31 16.48 -8.63 17.59
CA ILE A 31 15.78 -7.33 17.55
C ILE A 31 15.73 -6.67 18.94
N TYR A 32 15.90 -7.43 20.03
CA TYR A 32 15.95 -6.87 21.38
C TYR A 32 17.30 -6.21 21.73
N ASP A 33 18.35 -6.37 20.90
CA ASP A 33 19.71 -5.91 21.24
C ASP A 33 20.28 -4.80 20.34
N THR A 34 19.59 -4.37 19.27
CA THR A 34 20.10 -3.28 18.41
C THR A 34 18.99 -2.33 17.95
N SER A 35 19.04 -1.09 18.45
CA SER A 35 18.36 0.05 17.83
C SER A 35 19.18 0.47 16.61
N GLU A 36 18.63 0.30 15.41
CA GLU A 36 19.27 0.82 14.19
C GLU A 36 19.23 2.37 14.19
N PRO A 37 20.34 3.06 13.91
CA PRO A 37 20.35 4.51 13.76
C PRO A 37 19.72 4.93 12.43
N SER A 38 18.90 5.98 12.49
CA SER A 38 18.35 6.65 11.31
C SER A 38 19.47 7.22 10.43
N LEU A 39 19.65 6.68 9.23
CA LEU A 39 20.55 7.24 8.21
C LEU A 39 19.90 8.50 7.61
N SER A 40 20.45 9.66 7.96
CA SER A 40 20.20 10.93 7.26
C SER A 40 20.87 10.90 5.89
N GLN A 41 20.10 11.05 4.82
CA GLN A 41 20.64 11.28 3.48
C GLN A 41 21.22 12.70 3.39
N SER A 42 22.52 12.79 3.15
CA SER A 42 23.17 14.00 2.64
C SER A 42 24.07 13.55 1.49
N ASP A 43 23.61 13.70 0.25
CA ASP A 43 24.48 13.58 -0.93
C ASP A 43 24.17 14.71 -1.90
N GLU A 44 25.20 15.52 -2.12
CA GLU A 44 25.28 16.58 -3.12
C GLU A 44 25.31 15.97 -4.53
N LEU A 45 24.28 16.25 -5.32
CA LEU A 45 24.25 15.94 -6.75
C LEU A 45 25.16 16.90 -7.52
N THR A 46 26.32 16.42 -7.95
CA THR A 46 27.08 17.06 -9.03
C THR A 46 26.66 16.43 -10.36
N SER A 47 25.97 17.23 -11.18
CA SER A 47 25.50 16.85 -12.52
C SER A 47 26.66 16.84 -13.51
N ASN A 48 26.93 15.69 -14.14
CA ASN A 48 27.60 15.62 -15.44
C ASN A 48 26.83 14.68 -16.35
N SER A 49 25.96 15.28 -17.17
CA SER A 49 25.23 14.64 -18.26
C SER A 49 26.09 14.59 -19.52
N ASN A 50 26.38 13.39 -20.02
CA ASN A 50 26.67 13.17 -21.43
C ASN A 50 26.57 11.68 -21.77
N SER A 51 25.43 11.26 -22.32
CA SER A 51 25.37 10.09 -23.20
C SER A 51 24.20 10.27 -24.18
N GLY A 52 24.57 10.49 -25.45
CA GLY A 52 23.64 10.59 -26.57
C GLY A 52 23.10 9.20 -26.94
N CYS A 53 21.81 9.14 -27.22
CA CYS A 53 21.16 8.01 -27.88
C CYS A 53 20.82 8.43 -29.32
N ASP A 54 21.58 7.91 -30.28
CA ASP A 54 21.22 7.95 -31.71
C ASP A 54 20.11 6.93 -31.97
N ILE A 55 18.96 7.42 -32.46
CA ILE A 55 17.82 6.59 -32.88
C ILE A 55 17.89 6.42 -34.40
N ILE A 56 18.00 5.16 -34.84
CA ILE A 56 17.90 4.75 -36.24
C ILE A 56 16.43 4.77 -36.66
N LEU A 57 16.09 5.68 -37.59
CA LEU A 57 14.79 5.74 -38.27
C LEU A 57 14.80 4.86 -39.51
N ASN A 58 13.88 3.90 -39.60
CA ASN A 58 13.54 3.21 -40.84
C ASN A 58 12.14 3.64 -41.30
N ASN A 59 12.12 4.33 -42.45
CA ASN A 59 10.95 4.67 -43.26
C ASN A 59 10.31 3.41 -43.85
N GLN A 60 8.98 3.26 -43.81
CA GLN A 60 8.20 2.70 -44.93
C GLN A 60 6.76 3.27 -44.98
N ASP A 61 6.54 4.02 -46.06
CA ASP A 61 5.40 4.15 -46.97
C ASP A 61 3.92 4.24 -46.52
N ASN A 62 3.33 5.33 -47.02
CA ASN A 62 1.92 5.64 -47.20
C ASN A 62 1.20 4.67 -48.18
N SER A 63 -0.04 4.31 -47.88
CA SER A 63 -1.06 4.28 -48.93
C SER A 63 -2.46 4.64 -48.39
N LEU A 64 -3.04 5.68 -48.99
CA LEU A 64 -4.39 6.18 -48.81
C LEU A 64 -5.39 5.27 -49.54
N ARG A 65 -6.54 4.95 -48.91
CA ARG A 65 -7.77 4.62 -49.66
C ARG A 65 -8.99 5.34 -49.10
N LYS A 66 -9.74 5.87 -50.06
CA LYS A 66 -10.87 6.80 -50.00
C LYS A 66 -12.15 6.16 -49.45
N LEU A 67 -12.92 7.02 -48.79
CA LEU A 67 -14.32 6.86 -48.43
C LEU A 67 -15.25 7.11 -49.64
N SER A 68 -16.34 6.34 -49.70
CA SER A 68 -17.62 6.62 -50.36
C SER A 68 -18.67 5.82 -49.56
N GLY A 69 -19.77 6.34 -49.03
CA GLY A 69 -20.55 7.52 -49.39
C GLY A 69 -21.88 7.04 -49.98
N GLU A 70 -22.86 6.70 -49.14
CA GLU A 70 -24.27 6.56 -49.56
C GLU A 70 -25.21 7.07 -48.45
N SER A 71 -26.22 7.82 -48.89
CA SER A 71 -27.20 8.57 -48.10
C SER A 71 -28.59 8.19 -48.58
N ILE A 72 -29.54 7.88 -47.69
CA ILE A 72 -30.98 7.91 -48.01
C ILE A 72 -31.78 8.42 -46.79
N ASN A 73 -32.67 9.38 -47.07
CA ASN A 73 -33.58 10.11 -46.19
C ASN A 73 -34.78 9.30 -45.67
N GLY A 74 -35.33 9.70 -44.50
CA GLY A 74 -36.68 9.29 -44.07
C GLY A 74 -37.18 9.86 -42.73
N SER A 75 -37.92 10.98 -42.82
CA SER A 75 -39.07 11.41 -42.00
C SER A 75 -38.98 11.65 -40.48
N LEU A 76 -39.41 12.86 -40.08
CA LEU A 76 -39.63 13.36 -38.73
C LEU A 76 -40.87 12.74 -38.05
N THR A 77 -40.70 12.20 -36.84
CA THR A 77 -41.73 12.15 -35.78
C THR A 77 -41.04 12.12 -34.40
N SER A 78 -41.50 12.94 -33.47
CA SER A 78 -41.17 12.91 -32.03
C SER A 78 -42.47 13.06 -31.23
N PRO A 79 -42.58 12.71 -29.93
CA PRO A 79 -41.57 12.14 -29.02
C PRO A 79 -42.07 10.93 -28.19
N SER A 80 -41.17 10.05 -27.74
CA SER A 80 -41.38 9.30 -26.50
C SER A 80 -40.06 8.97 -25.80
N ASN A 81 -40.06 9.17 -24.49
CA ASN A 81 -38.96 8.88 -23.57
C ASN A 81 -38.52 7.41 -23.70
N SER A 82 -37.36 7.18 -24.29
CA SER A 82 -36.57 5.97 -24.04
C SER A 82 -35.12 6.39 -23.88
N ARG A 83 -34.65 6.31 -22.64
CA ARG A 83 -33.24 6.42 -22.24
C ARG A 83 -32.44 5.51 -23.18
N ALA A 84 -31.68 6.12 -24.10
CA ALA A 84 -30.76 5.36 -24.94
C ALA A 84 -29.75 4.69 -24.00
N GLN A 85 -29.80 3.36 -23.93
CA GLN A 85 -28.75 2.57 -23.28
C GLN A 85 -27.47 2.86 -24.04
N SER A 86 -26.52 3.51 -23.36
CA SER A 86 -25.17 3.67 -23.85
C SER A 86 -24.61 2.29 -24.23
N PRO A 87 -23.87 2.17 -25.34
CA PRO A 87 -23.23 0.91 -25.71
C PRO A 87 -22.33 0.46 -24.56
N ASN A 88 -22.44 -0.80 -24.15
CA ASN A 88 -21.54 -1.47 -23.20
C ASN A 88 -20.09 -1.44 -23.74
N PHE A 89 -19.41 -0.31 -23.57
CA PHE A 89 -17.98 -0.21 -23.75
C PHE A 89 -17.32 -0.88 -22.54
N LEU A 90 -16.98 -2.16 -22.72
CA LEU A 90 -15.96 -2.92 -22.00
C LEU A 90 -15.74 -2.47 -20.54
N LYS A 91 -16.52 -3.04 -19.60
CA LYS A 91 -16.12 -3.10 -18.18
C LYS A 91 -14.65 -3.51 -18.16
N LYS A 92 -13.75 -2.66 -17.67
CA LYS A 92 -12.36 -3.07 -17.43
C LYS A 92 -12.40 -4.05 -16.27
N LYS A 93 -12.62 -5.30 -16.65
CA LYS A 93 -12.71 -6.49 -15.82
C LYS A 93 -11.42 -6.59 -15.00
N TYR A 94 -11.55 -6.84 -13.70
CA TYR A 94 -10.45 -7.29 -12.87
C TYR A 94 -9.62 -8.34 -13.64
N VAL A 95 -8.30 -8.13 -13.70
CA VAL A 95 -7.36 -9.05 -14.33
C VAL A 95 -6.74 -9.89 -13.22
N SER A 96 -6.96 -11.19 -13.28
CA SER A 96 -6.47 -12.12 -12.25
C SER A 96 -4.93 -12.13 -12.19
N LEU A 97 -4.38 -12.52 -11.03
CA LEU A 97 -2.94 -12.65 -10.86
C LEU A 97 -2.33 -13.57 -11.93
N ILE A 98 -2.96 -14.71 -12.22
CA ILE A 98 -2.45 -15.65 -13.23
C ILE A 98 -2.45 -15.07 -14.65
N GLU A 99 -3.46 -14.29 -15.03
CA GLU A 99 -3.48 -13.61 -16.33
C GLU A 99 -2.34 -12.59 -16.43
N ARG A 100 -2.08 -11.83 -15.36
CA ARG A 100 -0.96 -10.87 -15.29
C ARG A 100 0.39 -11.59 -15.38
N ILE A 101 0.56 -12.73 -14.71
CA ILE A 101 1.78 -13.55 -14.81
C ILE A 101 1.99 -14.01 -16.26
N ARG A 102 0.95 -14.58 -16.89
CA ARG A 102 1.02 -15.06 -18.29
C ARG A 102 1.31 -13.94 -19.29
N GLU A 103 0.78 -12.74 -19.06
CA GLU A 103 1.08 -11.55 -19.88
C GLU A 103 2.56 -11.15 -19.77
N ARG A 104 3.12 -11.20 -18.57
CA ARG A 104 4.55 -10.95 -18.34
C ARG A 104 5.43 -11.99 -19.01
N GLU A 105 5.11 -13.28 -18.87
CA GLU A 105 5.81 -14.37 -19.57
C GLU A 105 5.75 -14.20 -21.09
N LYS A 106 4.58 -13.87 -21.64
CA LYS A 106 4.40 -13.66 -23.08
C LYS A 106 5.19 -12.47 -23.61
N SER A 107 5.28 -11.39 -22.83
CA SER A 107 6.05 -10.19 -23.20
C SER A 107 7.55 -10.30 -22.89
N GLY A 108 7.96 -11.33 -22.15
CA GLY A 108 9.33 -11.44 -21.62
C GLY A 108 9.67 -10.36 -20.61
N THR A 109 8.68 -9.70 -20.01
CA THR A 109 8.90 -8.61 -19.05
C THR A 109 9.13 -9.19 -17.66
N PRO A 110 10.32 -9.04 -17.05
CA PRO A 110 10.57 -9.58 -15.73
C PRO A 110 9.64 -8.99 -14.66
N PHE A 111 9.38 -9.75 -13.62
CA PHE A 111 8.67 -9.29 -12.44
C PHE A 111 9.23 -9.93 -11.17
N TYR A 112 8.81 -9.42 -10.01
CA TYR A 112 9.16 -10.00 -8.72
C TYR A 112 7.97 -10.03 -7.77
N SER A 113 8.06 -10.87 -6.75
CA SER A 113 7.11 -10.97 -5.63
C SER A 113 7.86 -11.08 -4.30
N LEU A 114 7.18 -10.77 -3.20
CA LEU A 114 7.78 -10.67 -1.87
C LEU A 114 6.98 -11.49 -0.85
N GLU A 115 7.62 -12.40 -0.11
CA GLU A 115 7.00 -13.16 0.98
C GLU A 115 7.30 -12.52 2.34
N PHE A 116 6.27 -12.39 3.17
CA PHE A 116 6.31 -11.91 4.54
C PHE A 116 5.65 -12.89 5.49
N PHE A 117 5.96 -12.79 6.78
CA PHE A 117 5.36 -13.62 7.83
C PHE A 117 4.70 -12.79 8.94
N PRO A 118 3.64 -13.31 9.58
CA PRO A 118 2.98 -12.61 10.67
C PRO A 118 3.93 -12.43 11.87
N PRO A 119 4.11 -11.21 12.39
CA PRO A 119 4.89 -10.97 13.59
C PRO A 119 4.14 -11.46 14.84
N ARG A 120 4.85 -11.66 15.96
CA ARG A 120 4.24 -12.16 17.21
C ARG A 120 3.69 -11.06 18.11
N THR A 121 4.07 -9.81 17.86
CA THR A 121 3.70 -8.64 18.67
C THR A 121 2.99 -7.58 17.83
N GLN A 122 2.16 -6.77 18.47
CA GLN A 122 1.45 -5.67 17.80
C GLN A 122 2.41 -4.58 17.28
N SER A 123 3.49 -4.28 18.02
CA SER A 123 4.55 -3.38 17.54
C SER A 123 5.26 -3.95 16.31
N GLY A 124 5.51 -5.26 16.30
CA GLY A 124 6.02 -5.98 15.13
C GLY A 124 5.09 -5.87 13.92
N ALA A 125 3.77 -5.94 14.13
CA ALA A 125 2.78 -5.77 13.07
C ALA A 125 2.81 -4.36 12.46
N ALA A 126 2.89 -3.31 13.29
CA ALA A 126 3.03 -1.93 12.82
C ALA A 126 4.35 -1.74 12.02
N ASN A 127 5.46 -2.26 12.53
CA ASN A 127 6.76 -2.19 11.85
C ASN A 127 6.75 -2.94 10.51
N LEU A 128 6.10 -4.10 10.46
CA LEU A 128 5.98 -4.89 9.23
C LEU A 128 5.20 -4.12 8.16
N ILE A 129 4.07 -3.49 8.50
CA ILE A 129 3.32 -2.67 7.53
C ILE A 129 4.18 -1.52 6.99
N SER A 130 4.92 -0.83 7.86
CA SER A 130 5.84 0.23 7.41
C SER A 130 6.89 -0.31 6.43
N THR A 131 7.44 -1.50 6.69
CA THR A 131 8.37 -2.18 5.78
C THR A 131 7.70 -2.55 4.45
N ILE A 132 6.48 -3.08 4.50
CA ILE A 132 5.69 -3.44 3.33
C ILE A 132 5.41 -2.21 2.47
N GLU A 133 5.02 -1.07 3.06
CA GLU A 133 4.77 0.16 2.32
C GLU A 133 6.01 0.69 1.60
N ARG A 134 7.19 0.60 2.23
CA ARG A 134 8.46 0.96 1.58
C ARG A 134 8.77 0.05 0.39
N LEU A 135 8.56 -1.26 0.54
CA LEU A 135 8.79 -2.24 -0.53
C LEU A 135 7.71 -2.17 -1.63
N ALA A 136 6.50 -1.75 -1.29
CA ALA A 136 5.38 -1.56 -2.21
C ALA A 136 5.63 -0.45 -3.24
N ALA A 137 6.42 0.58 -2.88
CA ALA A 137 6.70 1.73 -3.73
C ALA A 137 7.32 1.36 -5.09
N CYS A 138 7.89 0.15 -5.21
CA CYS A 138 8.67 -0.28 -6.38
C CYS A 138 7.96 -1.32 -7.24
N GLY A 139 6.72 -1.67 -6.88
CA GLY A 139 5.80 -2.39 -7.76
C GLY A 139 6.02 -3.89 -7.86
N PRO A 140 6.08 -4.62 -6.73
CA PRO A 140 5.98 -6.07 -6.78
C PRO A 140 4.69 -6.47 -7.52
N LEU A 141 4.74 -7.58 -8.28
CA LEU A 141 3.55 -8.07 -8.98
C LEU A 141 2.49 -8.53 -7.98
N PHE A 142 2.94 -9.18 -6.91
CA PHE A 142 2.15 -9.63 -5.76
C PHE A 142 3.05 -9.83 -4.52
N CYS A 143 2.44 -9.88 -3.34
CA CYS A 143 3.10 -10.18 -2.08
C CYS A 143 2.35 -11.28 -1.32
N ASP A 144 3.06 -12.07 -0.53
CA ASP A 144 2.49 -13.23 0.15
C ASP A 144 2.60 -13.11 1.66
N MET A 145 1.60 -13.64 2.36
CA MET A 145 1.59 -13.72 3.82
C MET A 145 1.55 -15.18 4.26
N THR A 146 2.58 -15.61 5.00
CA THR A 146 2.67 -16.99 5.48
C THR A 146 1.59 -17.33 6.50
N TRP A 147 1.35 -18.64 6.68
CA TRP A 147 0.30 -19.17 7.55
C TRP A 147 0.88 -20.15 8.56
N HIS A 148 0.75 -19.82 9.84
CA HIS A 148 1.19 -20.70 10.91
C HIS A 148 0.09 -20.92 11.96
N PRO A 149 -0.38 -22.17 12.19
CA PRO A 149 -1.50 -22.45 13.08
C PRO A 149 -1.34 -21.89 14.51
N ALA A 150 -0.11 -21.92 15.06
CA ALA A 150 0.17 -21.38 16.39
C ALA A 150 -0.10 -19.87 16.53
N GLY A 151 -0.19 -19.13 15.43
CA GLY A 151 -0.42 -17.68 15.42
C GLY A 151 -1.88 -17.25 15.52
N ASP A 152 -2.83 -18.18 15.55
CA ASP A 152 -4.26 -17.92 15.27
C ASP A 152 -4.43 -17.20 13.92
N PRO A 153 -3.95 -17.82 12.82
CA PRO A 153 -3.73 -17.12 11.54
C PRO A 153 -5.03 -16.70 10.84
N SER A 154 -6.16 -17.33 11.16
CA SER A 154 -7.46 -17.06 10.54
C SER A 154 -8.23 -15.89 11.15
N ASN A 155 -7.77 -15.36 12.28
CA ASN A 155 -8.47 -14.35 13.05
C ASN A 155 -8.38 -12.98 12.35
N THR A 156 -9.51 -12.46 11.86
CA THR A 156 -9.55 -11.20 11.09
C THR A 156 -9.32 -9.95 11.94
N GLU A 157 -9.49 -10.05 13.26
CA GLU A 157 -9.41 -8.92 14.19
C GLU A 157 -8.05 -8.84 14.90
N LYS A 158 -7.33 -9.97 14.98
CA LYS A 158 -6.03 -10.04 15.65
C LYS A 158 -4.94 -9.38 14.80
N PRO A 159 -4.29 -8.30 15.27
CA PRO A 159 -3.28 -7.55 14.53
C PRO A 159 -2.09 -8.35 13.98
N THR A 160 -1.81 -9.48 14.62
CA THR A 160 -0.66 -10.34 14.35
C THR A 160 -1.04 -11.56 13.53
N SER A 161 -2.30 -11.73 13.10
CA SER A 161 -2.70 -12.89 12.31
C SER A 161 -2.34 -12.71 10.84
N SER A 162 -2.14 -13.83 10.15
CA SER A 162 -1.92 -13.87 8.70
C SER A 162 -3.05 -13.19 7.93
N THR A 163 -4.31 -13.53 8.26
CA THR A 163 -5.49 -13.01 7.56
C THR A 163 -5.66 -11.49 7.75
N CYS A 164 -5.44 -10.97 8.96
CA CYS A 164 -5.55 -9.53 9.24
C CYS A 164 -4.49 -8.72 8.48
N ILE A 165 -3.24 -9.21 8.47
CA ILE A 165 -2.14 -8.54 7.78
C ILE A 165 -2.32 -8.63 6.26
N ALA A 166 -2.73 -9.80 5.73
CA ALA A 166 -3.02 -9.96 4.31
C ALA A 166 -4.16 -9.04 3.84
N GLY A 167 -5.24 -8.94 4.62
CA GLY A 167 -6.32 -7.98 4.39
C GLY A 167 -5.82 -6.53 4.38
N THR A 168 -4.87 -6.21 5.25
CA THR A 168 -4.24 -4.88 5.31
C THR A 168 -3.36 -4.58 4.12
N MET A 169 -2.56 -5.55 3.68
CA MET A 169 -1.74 -5.44 2.47
C MET A 169 -2.60 -5.13 1.24
N LEU A 170 -3.71 -5.85 1.12
CA LEU A 170 -4.66 -5.69 0.02
C LEU A 170 -5.39 -4.35 0.05
N ASN A 171 -6.00 -4.02 1.19
CA ASN A 171 -6.96 -2.91 1.30
C ASN A 171 -6.28 -1.55 1.53
N TYR A 172 -5.21 -1.52 2.32
CA TYR A 172 -4.53 -0.28 2.74
C TYR A 172 -3.15 -0.11 2.08
N CYS A 173 -2.41 -1.21 1.88
CA CYS A 173 -1.11 -1.13 1.21
C CYS A 173 -1.20 -1.18 -0.33
N GLY A 174 -2.38 -1.41 -0.91
CA GLY A 174 -2.57 -1.39 -2.36
C GLY A 174 -1.79 -2.50 -3.09
N LEU A 175 -1.56 -3.63 -2.44
CA LEU A 175 -0.77 -4.75 -2.97
C LEU A 175 -1.67 -5.94 -3.32
N GLU A 176 -1.48 -6.52 -4.51
CA GLU A 176 -2.03 -7.84 -4.81
C GLU A 176 -1.45 -8.83 -3.79
N THR A 177 -2.32 -9.53 -3.07
CA THR A 177 -1.93 -10.30 -1.89
C THR A 177 -2.35 -11.75 -2.01
N MET A 178 -1.41 -12.68 -1.86
CA MET A 178 -1.68 -14.10 -1.72
C MET A 178 -1.62 -14.51 -0.25
N LEU A 179 -2.62 -15.25 0.21
CA LEU A 179 -2.64 -15.80 1.56
C LEU A 179 -2.23 -17.27 1.54
N HIS A 180 -1.26 -17.65 2.36
CA HIS A 180 -0.94 -19.06 2.55
C HIS A 180 -2.09 -19.74 3.31
N MET A 181 -2.36 -20.99 2.99
CA MET A 181 -3.32 -21.80 3.76
C MET A 181 -2.84 -23.24 3.83
N THR A 182 -2.73 -23.75 5.05
CA THR A 182 -2.41 -25.16 5.31
C THR A 182 -3.69 -25.97 5.48
N CYS A 183 -3.63 -27.31 5.38
CA CYS A 183 -4.80 -28.16 5.56
C CYS A 183 -4.68 -29.14 6.75
N VAL A 184 -3.46 -29.52 7.13
CA VAL A 184 -3.22 -30.38 8.29
C VAL A 184 -3.61 -29.64 9.57
N GLY A 185 -4.22 -30.38 10.51
CA GLY A 185 -4.67 -29.83 11.79
C GLY A 185 -6.05 -29.17 11.75
N MET A 186 -6.73 -29.15 10.60
CA MET A 186 -8.07 -28.55 10.44
C MET A 186 -9.06 -29.51 9.78
N THR A 187 -10.34 -29.35 10.13
CA THR A 187 -11.46 -29.99 9.45
C THR A 187 -11.79 -29.29 8.14
N VAL A 188 -12.46 -29.97 7.22
CA VAL A 188 -12.97 -29.37 5.98
C VAL A 188 -13.85 -28.16 6.26
N LYS A 189 -14.65 -28.20 7.34
CA LYS A 189 -15.52 -27.09 7.75
C LYS A 189 -14.70 -25.84 8.09
N GLU A 190 -13.67 -25.97 8.94
CA GLU A 190 -12.80 -24.86 9.33
C GLU A 190 -12.03 -24.29 8.13
N ILE A 191 -11.57 -25.14 7.21
CA ILE A 191 -10.91 -24.70 5.98
C ILE A 191 -11.88 -23.84 5.14
N LYS A 192 -13.12 -24.29 4.94
CA LYS A 192 -14.15 -23.52 4.22
C LYS A 192 -14.43 -22.18 4.88
N GLU A 193 -14.56 -22.15 6.21
CA GLU A 193 -14.75 -20.90 6.97
C GLU A 193 -13.58 -19.94 6.78
N ASN A 194 -12.34 -20.44 6.78
CA ASN A 194 -11.15 -19.61 6.54
C ASN A 194 -11.09 -19.08 5.10
N LEU A 195 -11.46 -19.88 4.10
CA LEU A 195 -11.56 -19.44 2.71
C LEU A 195 -12.65 -18.38 2.52
N LEU A 196 -13.79 -18.52 3.19
CA LEU A 196 -14.86 -17.52 3.18
C LEU A 196 -14.37 -16.19 3.76
N LYS A 197 -13.69 -16.20 4.91
CA LYS A 197 -13.09 -14.98 5.49
C LYS A 197 -12.10 -14.31 4.53
N ALA A 198 -11.24 -15.08 3.87
CA ALA A 198 -10.29 -14.55 2.89
C ALA A 198 -11.02 -13.89 1.70
N LYS A 199 -12.05 -14.55 1.17
CA LYS A 199 -12.93 -14.03 0.12
C LYS A 199 -13.65 -12.75 0.53
N ASP A 200 -14.17 -12.69 1.75
CA ASP A 200 -14.91 -11.54 2.28
C ASP A 200 -14.00 -10.31 2.47
N LEU A 201 -12.71 -10.53 2.81
CA LEU A 201 -11.70 -9.48 2.81
C LEU A 201 -11.26 -9.01 1.41
N GLY A 202 -11.68 -9.75 0.37
CA GLY A 202 -11.38 -9.47 -1.04
C GLY A 202 -10.15 -10.18 -1.59
N ILE A 203 -9.51 -11.08 -0.82
CA ILE A 203 -8.33 -11.85 -1.25
C ILE A 203 -8.75 -12.80 -2.38
N ARG A 204 -7.94 -12.84 -3.44
CA ARG A 204 -8.20 -13.62 -4.66
C ARG A 204 -7.13 -14.66 -4.97
N SER A 205 -6.08 -14.74 -4.16
CA SER A 205 -4.96 -15.65 -4.40
C SER A 205 -4.67 -16.45 -3.13
N ILE A 206 -4.55 -17.78 -3.26
CA ILE A 206 -4.24 -18.71 -2.15
C ILE A 206 -3.04 -19.57 -2.51
N LEU A 207 -2.05 -19.65 -1.61
CA LEU A 207 -1.01 -20.68 -1.67
C LEU A 207 -1.48 -21.90 -0.88
N ALA A 208 -1.90 -22.94 -1.59
CA ALA A 208 -2.42 -24.17 -1.00
C ALA A 208 -1.26 -25.08 -0.55
N LEU A 209 -1.17 -25.29 0.77
CA LEU A 209 -0.10 -26.04 1.41
C LEU A 209 -0.68 -27.19 2.24
N ARG A 210 0.15 -28.21 2.46
CA ARG A 210 -0.17 -29.27 3.41
C ARG A 210 -0.13 -28.72 4.84
N GLY A 211 0.96 -28.04 5.18
CA GLY A 211 1.34 -27.71 6.54
C GLY A 211 2.17 -28.81 7.20
N ASP A 212 2.71 -28.47 8.35
CA ASP A 212 3.58 -29.31 9.16
C ASP A 212 2.81 -30.08 10.23
N ILE A 213 3.46 -31.11 10.77
CA ILE A 213 2.95 -31.85 11.91
C ILE A 213 3.06 -30.92 13.13
N PRO A 214 1.98 -30.73 13.94
CA PRO A 214 2.03 -29.83 15.09
C PRO A 214 3.19 -30.15 16.05
N GLU A 215 3.84 -29.09 16.57
CA GLU A 215 4.94 -29.21 17.52
C GLU A 215 4.59 -30.13 18.70
N GLY A 216 5.51 -31.05 19.02
CA GLY A 216 5.35 -32.02 20.11
C GLY A 216 4.72 -33.36 19.71
N ASN A 217 4.18 -33.48 18.49
CA ASN A 217 3.74 -34.77 17.95
C ASN A 217 4.85 -35.40 17.09
N THR A 218 5.24 -36.63 17.43
CA THR A 218 6.24 -37.40 16.68
C THR A 218 5.63 -38.21 15.54
N GLU A 219 4.30 -38.39 15.52
CA GLU A 219 3.58 -39.16 14.51
C GLU A 219 2.53 -38.29 13.81
N TRP A 220 2.48 -38.40 12.48
CA TRP A 220 1.40 -37.85 11.69
C TRP A 220 0.08 -38.56 12.03
N LYS A 221 -0.93 -37.79 12.42
CA LYS A 221 -2.28 -38.30 12.64
C LYS A 221 -3.27 -37.45 11.85
N ALA A 222 -4.05 -38.09 10.99
CA ALA A 222 -5.11 -37.43 10.25
C ALA A 222 -6.11 -36.79 11.23
N THR A 223 -6.43 -35.51 11.00
CA THR A 223 -7.51 -34.83 11.71
C THR A 223 -8.85 -35.46 11.30
N PRO A 224 -9.68 -35.95 12.24
CA PRO A 224 -11.00 -36.47 11.91
C PRO A 224 -11.84 -35.44 11.14
N GLY A 225 -12.30 -35.78 9.94
CA GLY A 225 -13.02 -34.84 9.07
C GLY A 225 -12.15 -33.76 8.40
N GLY A 226 -10.82 -33.90 8.46
CA GLY A 226 -9.85 -33.08 7.73
C GLY A 226 -9.37 -33.72 6.42
N ILE A 227 -8.41 -33.06 5.79
CA ILE A 227 -7.74 -33.52 4.56
C ILE A 227 -6.22 -33.53 4.76
N ASN A 228 -5.52 -34.34 3.96
CA ASN A 228 -4.16 -34.79 4.29
C ASN A 228 -3.08 -34.23 3.37
N TYR A 229 -3.44 -33.88 2.14
CA TYR A 229 -2.51 -33.39 1.14
C TYR A 229 -2.92 -32.04 0.59
N ALA A 230 -1.94 -31.24 0.15
CA ALA A 230 -2.21 -29.99 -0.56
C ALA A 230 -3.09 -30.21 -1.80
N THR A 231 -2.96 -31.36 -2.47
CA THR A 231 -3.83 -31.75 -3.61
C THR A 231 -5.31 -31.78 -3.21
N ASP A 232 -5.63 -32.23 -2.01
CA ASP A 232 -7.01 -32.27 -1.51
C ASP A 232 -7.52 -30.84 -1.25
N LEU A 233 -6.66 -29.94 -0.77
CA LEU A 233 -7.00 -28.53 -0.57
C LEU A 233 -7.27 -27.83 -1.91
N VAL A 234 -6.45 -28.09 -2.93
CA VAL A 234 -6.69 -27.55 -4.29
C VAL A 234 -8.06 -28.00 -4.81
N LYS A 235 -8.37 -29.30 -4.70
CA LYS A 235 -9.69 -29.84 -5.11
C LYS A 235 -10.83 -29.18 -4.34
N LEU A 236 -10.71 -29.09 -3.01
CA LEU A 236 -11.72 -28.45 -2.16
C LEU A 236 -11.97 -26.99 -2.57
N ILE A 237 -10.91 -26.22 -2.83
CA ILE A 237 -11.05 -24.83 -3.28
C ILE A 237 -11.78 -24.77 -4.63
N LYS A 238 -11.39 -25.61 -5.60
CA LYS A 238 -12.03 -25.64 -6.92
C LYS A 238 -13.49 -26.09 -6.86
N ASP A 239 -13.80 -27.10 -6.06
CA ASP A 239 -15.17 -27.64 -5.92
C ASP A 239 -16.13 -26.62 -5.28
N GLU A 240 -15.66 -25.88 -4.26
CA GLU A 240 -16.52 -24.97 -3.48
C GLU A 240 -16.54 -23.54 -4.03
N PHE A 241 -15.44 -23.06 -4.62
CA PHE A 241 -15.27 -21.66 -5.03
C PHE A 241 -15.02 -21.50 -6.53
N GLY A 242 -14.91 -22.58 -7.30
CA GLY A 242 -14.65 -22.54 -8.74
C GLY A 242 -13.37 -21.76 -9.06
N ASP A 243 -13.47 -20.82 -9.99
CA ASP A 243 -12.35 -19.96 -10.41
C ASP A 243 -12.29 -18.62 -9.63
N HIS A 244 -12.93 -18.55 -8.46
CA HIS A 244 -12.86 -17.35 -7.63
C HIS A 244 -11.42 -17.05 -7.17
N PHE A 245 -10.67 -18.09 -6.82
CA PHE A 245 -9.28 -18.00 -6.35
C PHE A 245 -8.31 -18.45 -7.43
N VAL A 246 -7.23 -17.68 -7.57
CA VAL A 246 -5.98 -18.14 -8.17
C VAL A 246 -5.27 -19.01 -7.15
N ILE A 247 -4.88 -20.22 -7.54
CA ILE A 247 -4.30 -21.21 -6.63
C ILE A 247 -2.84 -21.42 -6.96
N CYS A 248 -1.94 -21.09 -6.05
CA CYS A 248 -0.54 -21.46 -6.12
C CYS A 248 -0.29 -22.74 -5.32
N VAL A 249 0.71 -23.54 -5.72
CA VAL A 249 1.21 -24.67 -4.93
C VAL A 249 2.74 -24.61 -4.80
N ALA A 250 3.28 -25.18 -3.72
CA ALA A 250 4.72 -25.28 -3.52
C ALA A 250 5.36 -26.40 -4.38
N GLY A 251 6.58 -26.16 -4.86
CA GLY A 251 7.44 -27.14 -5.53
C GLY A 251 8.83 -27.22 -4.90
N TYR A 252 9.50 -28.37 -4.99
CA TYR A 252 10.76 -28.62 -4.28
C TYR A 252 11.86 -29.00 -5.29
N PRO A 253 12.75 -28.07 -5.70
CA PRO A 253 13.74 -28.33 -6.75
C PRO A 253 14.70 -29.50 -6.49
N THR A 254 14.94 -29.81 -5.22
CA THR A 254 15.77 -30.94 -4.75
C THR A 254 14.96 -32.15 -4.27
N GLY A 255 13.63 -32.11 -4.43
CA GLY A 255 12.68 -33.09 -3.91
C GLY A 255 12.26 -32.84 -2.46
N HIS A 256 10.98 -33.09 -2.16
CA HIS A 256 10.47 -33.01 -0.80
C HIS A 256 11.12 -34.06 0.12
N PRO A 257 11.62 -33.70 1.33
CA PRO A 257 12.35 -34.62 2.20
C PRO A 257 11.59 -35.87 2.65
N GLU A 258 10.27 -35.82 2.68
CA GLU A 258 9.41 -36.96 3.05
C GLU A 258 9.02 -37.86 1.87
N CYS A 259 9.32 -37.46 0.62
CA CYS A 259 9.09 -38.30 -0.54
C CYS A 259 10.23 -39.33 -0.67
N LYS A 260 9.92 -40.55 -1.12
CA LYS A 260 10.92 -41.62 -1.21
C LYS A 260 11.90 -41.37 -2.35
N SER A 261 11.49 -40.60 -3.36
CA SER A 261 12.33 -40.23 -4.48
C SER A 261 11.91 -38.89 -5.09
N TYR A 262 12.85 -38.20 -5.72
CA TYR A 262 12.62 -36.98 -6.50
C TYR A 262 11.53 -37.16 -7.58
N ARG A 263 11.52 -38.32 -8.27
CA ARG A 263 10.54 -38.62 -9.31
C ARG A 263 9.11 -38.75 -8.74
N GLU A 264 8.97 -39.35 -7.57
CA GLU A 264 7.67 -39.48 -6.88
C GLU A 264 7.14 -38.09 -6.46
N ASP A 265 8.01 -37.22 -5.95
CA ASP A 265 7.64 -35.84 -5.59
C ASP A 265 7.14 -35.04 -6.81
N LEU A 266 7.81 -35.18 -7.97
CA LEU A 266 7.35 -34.56 -9.22
C LEU A 266 5.99 -35.12 -9.69
N GLN A 267 5.71 -36.39 -9.45
CA GLN A 267 4.41 -36.98 -9.79
C GLN A 267 3.30 -36.40 -8.91
N HIS A 268 3.54 -36.23 -7.60
CA HIS A 268 2.60 -35.56 -6.71
C HIS A 268 2.44 -34.07 -7.03
N LEU A 269 3.51 -33.40 -7.50
CA LEU A 269 3.41 -32.05 -8.04
C LEU A 269 2.49 -32.01 -9.26
N LYS A 270 2.63 -32.94 -10.21
CA LYS A 270 1.74 -33.05 -11.36
C LYS A 270 0.28 -33.24 -10.93
N GLU A 271 0.03 -34.08 -9.92
CA GLU A 271 -1.32 -34.28 -9.36
C GLU A 271 -1.91 -32.99 -8.77
N LYS A 272 -1.11 -32.19 -8.06
CA LYS A 272 -1.54 -30.86 -7.56
C LYS A 272 -1.91 -29.91 -8.69
N VAL A 273 -1.10 -29.89 -9.77
CA VAL A 273 -1.35 -29.06 -10.95
C VAL A 273 -2.62 -29.51 -11.66
N ASP A 274 -2.78 -30.82 -11.88
CA ASP A 274 -3.96 -31.40 -12.53
C ASP A 274 -5.25 -31.20 -11.73
N ALA A 275 -5.14 -31.09 -10.41
CA ALA A 275 -6.27 -30.75 -9.54
C ALA A 275 -6.75 -29.30 -9.72
N GLY A 276 -5.98 -28.43 -10.38
CA GLY A 276 -6.38 -27.07 -10.72
C GLY A 276 -5.49 -25.96 -10.17
N ALA A 277 -4.22 -26.23 -9.85
CA ALA A 277 -3.28 -25.17 -9.49
C ALA A 277 -2.89 -24.33 -10.72
N ASP A 278 -2.79 -23.02 -10.55
CA ASP A 278 -2.56 -22.04 -11.61
C ASP A 278 -1.08 -21.78 -11.86
N PHE A 279 -0.23 -21.84 -10.83
CA PHE A 279 1.22 -21.70 -10.90
C PHE A 279 1.93 -22.32 -9.69
N ILE A 280 3.26 -22.41 -9.77
CA ILE A 280 4.12 -23.00 -8.74
C ILE A 280 5.12 -21.96 -8.24
N ILE A 281 5.32 -21.89 -6.92
CA ILE A 281 6.49 -21.24 -6.31
C ILE A 281 7.41 -22.33 -5.76
N THR A 282 8.69 -22.25 -6.07
CA THR A 282 9.66 -23.25 -5.59
C THR A 282 10.19 -22.90 -4.21
N GLN A 283 10.53 -23.92 -3.43
CA GLN A 283 11.45 -23.81 -2.31
C GLN A 283 12.78 -23.18 -2.75
N LEU A 284 13.50 -22.58 -1.80
CA LEU A 284 14.83 -22.01 -2.00
C LEU A 284 15.85 -23.04 -2.50
N PHE A 285 16.86 -22.54 -3.21
CA PHE A 285 18.00 -23.31 -3.71
C PHE A 285 19.24 -22.39 -3.80
N PHE A 286 20.43 -22.97 -3.85
CA PHE A 286 21.69 -22.21 -3.82
C PHE A 286 22.39 -22.08 -5.18
N LYS A 287 22.01 -22.90 -6.17
CA LYS A 287 22.63 -22.96 -7.49
C LYS A 287 21.57 -22.87 -8.59
N PRO A 288 21.74 -22.01 -9.62
CA PRO A 288 20.74 -21.83 -10.67
C PRO A 288 20.46 -23.12 -11.44
N GLU A 289 21.47 -24.00 -11.63
CA GLU A 289 21.33 -25.26 -12.35
C GLU A 289 20.26 -26.17 -11.74
N THR A 290 20.09 -26.12 -10.41
CA THR A 290 19.07 -26.90 -9.69
C THR A 290 17.67 -26.53 -10.19
N PHE A 291 17.37 -25.24 -10.30
CA PHE A 291 16.09 -24.77 -10.82
C PHE A 291 15.93 -25.07 -12.31
N LEU A 292 16.96 -24.82 -13.12
CA LEU A 292 16.90 -25.05 -14.56
C LEU A 292 16.63 -26.52 -14.91
N ASN A 293 17.25 -27.46 -14.17
CA ASN A 293 16.98 -28.88 -14.34
C ASN A 293 15.58 -29.26 -13.85
N TYR A 294 15.16 -28.74 -12.68
CA TYR A 294 13.82 -28.96 -12.15
C TYR A 294 12.71 -28.52 -13.13
N VAL A 295 12.86 -27.36 -13.78
CA VAL A 295 11.90 -26.91 -14.80
C VAL A 295 11.86 -27.88 -15.98
N LYS A 296 13.01 -28.34 -16.49
CA LYS A 296 13.07 -29.33 -17.59
C LYS A 296 12.36 -30.62 -17.21
N ASP A 297 12.57 -31.12 -16.00
CA ASP A 297 11.95 -32.35 -15.51
C ASP A 297 10.43 -32.18 -15.34
N CYS A 298 9.98 -31.02 -14.84
CA CYS A 298 8.56 -30.67 -14.78
C CYS A 298 7.92 -30.61 -16.18
N ARG A 299 8.59 -29.99 -17.16
CA ARG A 299 8.10 -29.94 -18.55
C ARG A 299 8.04 -31.32 -19.17
N ALA A 300 9.01 -32.20 -18.90
CA ALA A 300 9.03 -33.59 -19.38
C ALA A 300 7.84 -34.42 -18.85
N LEU A 301 7.30 -34.06 -17.69
CA LEU A 301 6.08 -34.66 -17.10
C LEU A 301 4.77 -33.96 -17.53
N GLY A 302 4.85 -32.97 -18.42
CA GLY A 302 3.69 -32.24 -18.94
C GLY A 302 3.13 -31.18 -18.00
N ILE A 303 3.89 -30.73 -16.99
CA ILE A 303 3.52 -29.54 -16.21
C ILE A 303 3.75 -28.32 -17.09
N THR A 304 2.70 -27.54 -17.39
CA THR A 304 2.77 -26.37 -18.28
C THR A 304 2.51 -25.03 -17.60
N VAL A 305 2.11 -25.04 -16.33
CA VAL A 305 1.87 -23.81 -15.56
C VAL A 305 3.19 -23.04 -15.30
N PRO A 306 3.13 -21.73 -15.01
CA PRO A 306 4.29 -20.94 -14.61
C PRO A 306 4.97 -21.55 -13.38
N ILE A 307 6.31 -21.51 -13.35
CA ILE A 307 7.13 -21.97 -12.22
C ILE A 307 8.04 -20.80 -11.82
N ILE A 308 7.84 -20.27 -10.62
CA ILE A 308 8.55 -19.09 -10.11
C ILE A 308 9.63 -19.56 -9.11
N PRO A 309 10.91 -19.24 -9.35
CA PRO A 309 11.99 -19.59 -8.42
C PRO A 309 11.89 -18.80 -7.12
N GLY A 310 11.94 -19.51 -5.99
CA GLY A 310 12.10 -18.93 -4.65
C GLY A 310 13.56 -18.60 -4.35
N ILE A 311 13.83 -17.34 -4.01
CA ILE A 311 15.15 -16.77 -3.80
C ILE A 311 15.26 -16.25 -2.37
N LEU A 312 16.28 -16.69 -1.65
CA LEU A 312 16.60 -16.22 -0.31
C LEU A 312 18.00 -15.59 -0.34
N PRO A 313 18.11 -14.25 -0.27
CA PRO A 313 19.40 -13.60 -0.07
C PRO A 313 19.96 -13.95 1.32
N ILE A 314 21.22 -14.41 1.37
CA ILE A 314 21.90 -14.72 2.62
C ILE A 314 22.21 -13.41 3.36
N GLN A 315 21.72 -13.27 4.60
CA GLN A 315 21.88 -12.01 5.37
C GLN A 315 22.80 -12.15 6.59
N ALA A 316 22.92 -13.35 7.15
CA ALA A 316 23.77 -13.64 8.32
C ALA A 316 24.09 -15.15 8.39
N TYR A 317 25.20 -15.50 9.05
CA TYR A 317 25.66 -16.89 9.16
C TYR A 317 24.72 -17.77 9.99
N GLN A 318 24.23 -17.25 11.12
CA GLN A 318 23.33 -17.99 12.01
C GLN A 318 22.02 -18.37 11.30
N SER A 319 21.51 -17.45 10.47
CA SER A 319 20.28 -17.63 9.69
C SER A 319 20.45 -18.69 8.63
N LEU A 320 21.59 -18.70 7.94
CA LEU A 320 21.92 -19.74 6.97
C LEU A 320 21.89 -21.13 7.63
N ASN A 321 22.58 -21.30 8.77
CA ASN A 321 22.60 -22.57 9.50
C ASN A 321 21.20 -23.03 9.94
N HIS A 322 20.37 -22.07 10.34
CA HIS A 322 19.02 -22.37 10.77
C HIS A 322 18.11 -22.78 9.61
N ILE A 323 18.17 -22.04 8.49
CA ILE A 323 17.43 -22.33 7.26
C ILE A 323 17.77 -23.72 6.75
N VAL A 324 19.05 -24.08 6.79
CA VAL A 324 19.57 -25.39 6.39
C VAL A 324 19.03 -26.51 7.26
N LYS A 325 19.05 -26.32 8.59
CA LYS A 325 18.53 -27.30 9.54
C LYS A 325 17.05 -27.57 9.34
N LEU A 326 16.27 -26.54 9.02
CA LEU A 326 14.84 -26.61 8.80
C LEU A 326 14.49 -27.19 7.42
N SER A 327 15.06 -26.63 6.36
CA SER A 327 14.79 -27.05 4.98
C SER A 327 15.37 -28.41 4.61
N LYS A 328 16.29 -28.94 5.43
CA LYS A 328 17.12 -30.12 5.14
C LYS A 328 17.89 -30.01 3.82
N LEU A 329 18.13 -28.78 3.36
CA LEU A 329 18.95 -28.50 2.20
C LEU A 329 20.42 -28.49 2.61
N GLU A 330 21.28 -29.08 1.79
CA GLU A 330 22.72 -29.00 1.98
C GLU A 330 23.25 -27.69 1.36
N VAL A 331 24.00 -26.91 2.13
CA VAL A 331 24.70 -25.73 1.60
C VAL A 331 25.88 -26.22 0.77
N PRO A 332 26.04 -25.75 -0.48
CA PRO A 332 27.23 -26.03 -1.26
C PRO A 332 28.53 -25.65 -0.53
N GLN A 333 29.53 -26.53 -0.61
CA GLN A 333 30.81 -26.34 0.09
C GLN A 333 31.51 -25.03 -0.27
N ASP A 334 31.37 -24.59 -1.52
CA ASP A 334 31.91 -23.32 -2.02
C ASP A 334 31.34 -22.09 -1.27
N ILE A 335 30.07 -22.14 -0.87
CA ILE A 335 29.44 -21.11 -0.06
C ILE A 335 29.95 -21.17 1.38
N ILE A 336 30.05 -22.37 1.96
CA ILE A 336 30.57 -22.58 3.32
C ILE A 336 32.00 -22.04 3.41
N ASP A 337 32.88 -22.44 2.51
CA ASP A 337 34.30 -22.06 2.48
C ASP A 337 34.47 -20.53 2.38
N THR A 338 33.54 -19.85 1.70
CA THR A 338 33.57 -18.39 1.54
C THR A 338 33.03 -17.67 2.78
N ILE A 339 31.95 -18.18 3.39
CA ILE A 339 31.28 -17.52 4.52
C ILE A 339 31.98 -17.80 5.87
N THR A 340 32.54 -19.00 6.08
CA THR A 340 33.16 -19.37 7.37
C THR A 340 34.24 -18.39 7.83
N PRO A 341 35.16 -17.89 6.97
CA PRO A 341 36.14 -16.87 7.37
C PRO A 341 35.54 -15.54 7.83
N ILE A 342 34.34 -15.20 7.34
CA ILE A 342 33.63 -13.94 7.63
C ILE A 342 32.43 -14.13 8.56
N GLN A 343 32.29 -15.29 9.21
CA GLN A 343 31.09 -15.70 9.98
C GLN A 343 30.70 -14.75 11.13
N HIS A 344 31.61 -13.88 11.57
CA HIS A 344 31.39 -12.89 12.64
C HIS A 344 31.21 -11.46 12.11
N ASN A 345 31.12 -11.27 10.79
CA ASN A 345 30.91 -9.98 10.14
C ASN A 345 29.64 -10.02 9.27
N ASP A 346 28.50 -9.70 9.88
CA ASP A 346 27.19 -9.73 9.22
C ASP A 346 27.10 -8.81 8.00
N GLU A 347 27.82 -7.68 7.99
CA GLU A 347 27.86 -6.78 6.83
C GLU A 347 28.56 -7.45 5.64
N ALA A 348 29.70 -8.10 5.86
CA ALA A 348 30.42 -8.83 4.83
C ALA A 348 29.60 -10.02 4.31
N ILE A 349 28.91 -10.75 5.19
CA ILE A 349 28.04 -11.87 4.80
C ILE A 349 26.85 -11.37 3.97
N ARG A 350 26.21 -10.28 4.38
CA ARG A 350 25.11 -9.68 3.64
C ARG A 350 25.55 -9.25 2.25
N LYS A 351 26.70 -8.58 2.13
CA LYS A 351 27.27 -8.20 0.82
C LYS A 351 27.48 -9.42 -0.08
N TYR A 352 28.11 -10.47 0.45
CA TYR A 352 28.28 -11.73 -0.28
C TYR A 352 26.94 -12.34 -0.73
N GLY A 353 25.95 -12.39 0.17
CA GLY A 353 24.62 -12.93 -0.14
C GLY A 353 23.86 -12.12 -1.18
N ILE A 354 24.05 -10.80 -1.22
CA ILE A 354 23.50 -9.93 -2.27
C ILE A 354 24.17 -10.23 -3.60
N ASP A 355 25.50 -10.25 -3.66
CA ASP A 355 26.25 -10.50 -4.90
C ASP A 355 25.89 -11.89 -5.48
N GLN A 356 25.85 -12.91 -4.62
CA GLN A 356 25.43 -14.27 -5.00
C GLN A 356 23.98 -14.30 -5.53
N ALA A 357 23.05 -13.64 -4.84
CA ALA A 357 21.64 -13.61 -5.25
C ALA A 357 21.48 -12.88 -6.60
N VAL A 358 22.18 -11.77 -6.81
CA VAL A 358 22.17 -11.02 -8.08
C VAL A 358 22.65 -11.90 -9.24
N ASP A 359 23.79 -12.58 -9.08
CA ASP A 359 24.33 -13.45 -10.13
C ASP A 359 23.40 -14.62 -10.45
N MET A 360 22.85 -15.27 -9.42
CA MET A 360 21.85 -16.32 -9.61
C MET A 360 20.60 -15.80 -10.34
N CYS A 361 20.05 -14.65 -9.92
CA CYS A 361 18.87 -14.07 -10.55
C CYS A 361 19.12 -13.68 -12.01
N ARG A 362 20.30 -13.14 -12.36
CA ARG A 362 20.67 -12.84 -13.75
C ARG A 362 20.69 -14.10 -14.61
N ILE A 363 21.27 -15.20 -14.11
CA ILE A 363 21.29 -16.48 -14.82
C ILE A 363 19.86 -17.00 -15.03
N LEU A 364 19.02 -16.95 -13.99
CA LEU A 364 17.62 -17.40 -14.06
C LEU A 364 16.81 -16.60 -15.08
N LEU A 365 16.87 -15.27 -15.04
CA LEU A 365 16.15 -14.40 -15.99
C LEU A 365 16.65 -14.57 -17.44
N ASN A 366 17.96 -14.71 -17.64
CA ASN A 366 18.55 -14.88 -18.98
C ASN A 366 18.35 -16.28 -19.56
N SER A 367 17.98 -17.27 -18.74
CA SER A 367 17.80 -18.66 -19.17
C SER A 367 16.57 -18.88 -20.06
N GLY A 368 15.60 -17.97 -20.02
CA GLY A 368 14.28 -18.14 -20.65
C GLY A 368 13.33 -19.08 -19.90
N PHE A 369 13.76 -19.69 -18.78
CA PHE A 369 12.92 -20.57 -17.96
C PHE A 369 12.21 -19.85 -16.81
N ALA A 370 12.66 -18.64 -16.44
CA ALA A 370 12.03 -17.83 -15.40
C ALA A 370 11.76 -16.41 -15.92
N THR A 371 10.52 -15.93 -15.72
CA THR A 371 10.15 -14.53 -15.94
C THR A 371 9.91 -13.79 -14.62
N GLY A 372 9.59 -14.52 -13.55
CA GLY A 372 9.39 -13.98 -12.21
C GLY A 372 10.48 -14.41 -11.24
N LEU A 373 10.70 -13.63 -10.18
CA LEU A 373 11.53 -13.99 -9.03
C LEU A 373 10.72 -13.81 -7.74
N HIS A 374 10.68 -14.84 -6.88
CA HIS A 374 9.96 -14.76 -5.61
C HIS A 374 10.96 -14.65 -4.44
N PHE A 375 10.95 -13.54 -3.70
CA PHE A 375 11.92 -13.28 -2.65
C PHE A 375 11.38 -13.59 -1.25
N TYR A 376 12.10 -14.44 -0.52
CA TYR A 376 11.90 -14.66 0.91
C TYR A 376 12.54 -13.49 1.68
N THR A 377 11.73 -12.52 2.10
CA THR A 377 12.25 -11.26 2.68
C THR A 377 12.73 -11.42 4.12
N LEU A 378 12.21 -12.41 4.84
CA LEU A 378 12.34 -12.54 6.29
C LEU A 378 11.92 -11.25 7.03
N ASN A 379 10.90 -10.56 6.52
CA ASN A 379 10.41 -9.26 7.00
C ASN A 379 11.46 -8.13 6.97
N ARG A 380 12.53 -8.28 6.17
CA ARG A 380 13.60 -7.31 6.00
C ARG A 380 13.69 -6.82 4.56
N GLY A 381 13.85 -5.52 4.38
CA GLY A 381 13.84 -4.89 3.05
C GLY A 381 15.21 -4.69 2.40
N LEU A 382 16.28 -4.52 3.19
CA LEU A 382 17.55 -3.99 2.68
C LEU A 382 18.20 -4.88 1.61
N ALA A 383 18.44 -6.16 1.90
CA ALA A 383 19.10 -7.06 0.96
C ALA A 383 18.27 -7.27 -0.31
N VAL A 384 16.95 -7.43 -0.19
CA VAL A 384 16.04 -7.60 -1.34
C VAL A 384 16.04 -6.35 -2.20
N LYS A 385 15.99 -5.16 -1.58
CA LYS A 385 16.07 -3.88 -2.29
C LYS A 385 17.36 -3.78 -3.11
N GLU A 386 18.52 -4.01 -2.49
CA GLU A 386 19.81 -3.92 -3.19
C GLU A 386 19.91 -4.92 -4.35
N VAL A 387 19.41 -6.15 -4.18
CA VAL A 387 19.34 -7.13 -5.26
C VAL A 387 18.47 -6.61 -6.41
N LEU A 388 17.27 -6.10 -6.12
CA LEU A 388 16.36 -5.57 -7.14
C LEU A 388 16.92 -4.34 -7.87
N GLU A 389 17.63 -3.45 -7.16
CA GLU A 389 18.33 -2.29 -7.74
C GLU A 389 19.41 -2.75 -8.72
N GLN A 390 20.26 -3.71 -8.32
CA GLN A 390 21.31 -4.24 -9.18
C GLN A 390 20.81 -5.07 -10.38
N LEU A 391 19.58 -5.58 -10.31
CA LEU A 391 18.89 -6.24 -11.41
C LEU A 391 18.15 -5.25 -12.33
N GLY A 392 18.07 -3.97 -11.98
CA GLY A 392 17.29 -2.97 -12.73
C GLY A 392 15.78 -3.19 -12.63
N LEU A 393 15.32 -3.95 -11.64
CA LEU A 393 13.90 -4.23 -11.38
C LEU A 393 13.30 -3.28 -10.33
N TRP A 394 14.12 -2.43 -9.72
CA TRP A 394 13.71 -1.40 -8.78
C TRP A 394 13.41 -0.09 -9.52
N THR A 395 12.18 0.06 -9.99
CA THR A 395 11.73 1.29 -10.67
C THR A 395 10.65 1.99 -9.85
N GLN A 396 10.84 3.27 -9.57
CA GLN A 396 9.82 4.08 -8.90
C GLN A 396 8.57 4.17 -9.79
N ILE A 397 7.44 3.70 -9.27
CA ILE A 397 6.18 3.70 -10.03
C ILE A 397 5.68 5.14 -10.20
N CYS A 398 5.43 5.54 -11.45
CA CYS A 398 4.71 6.77 -11.73
C CYS A 398 3.27 6.66 -11.18
N ARG A 399 2.86 7.65 -10.37
CA ARG A 399 1.54 7.67 -9.73
C ARG A 399 0.45 7.60 -10.80
N THR A 400 -0.44 6.61 -10.72
CA THR A 400 -1.52 6.46 -11.71
C THR A 400 -2.69 7.42 -11.45
N LEU A 401 -2.87 7.83 -10.20
CA LEU A 401 -3.83 8.83 -9.71
C LEU A 401 -3.14 9.67 -8.61
N PRO A 402 -3.70 10.82 -8.21
CA PRO A 402 -3.18 11.65 -7.10
C PRO A 402 -3.17 10.94 -5.74
N TRP A 403 -3.89 9.83 -5.64
CA TRP A 403 -3.98 8.99 -4.45
C TRP A 403 -3.70 7.53 -4.79
N LYS A 404 -3.31 6.77 -3.77
CA LYS A 404 -2.96 5.35 -3.89
C LYS A 404 -4.21 4.50 -4.12
N LYS A 405 -4.20 3.69 -5.19
CA LYS A 405 -5.25 2.73 -5.48
C LYS A 405 -5.20 1.55 -4.50
N THR A 406 -6.37 1.05 -4.14
CA THR A 406 -6.52 -0.21 -3.43
C THR A 406 -6.39 -1.38 -4.41
N ALA A 407 -5.78 -2.50 -3.99
CA ALA A 407 -5.65 -3.68 -4.84
C ALA A 407 -6.88 -4.61 -4.78
N ASN A 408 -7.79 -4.37 -3.84
CA ASN A 408 -9.05 -5.09 -3.75
C ASN A 408 -9.87 -4.92 -5.03
N HIS A 409 -10.21 -6.06 -5.65
CA HIS A 409 -10.94 -6.14 -6.90
C HIS A 409 -12.31 -5.43 -6.85
N ASN A 410 -13.00 -5.39 -5.70
CA ASN A 410 -14.27 -4.67 -5.56
C ASN A 410 -14.11 -3.16 -5.81
N ARG A 411 -12.92 -2.62 -5.58
CA ARG A 411 -12.58 -1.19 -5.73
C ARG A 411 -11.79 -0.87 -7.00
N CYS A 412 -11.56 -1.85 -7.89
CA CYS A 412 -10.64 -1.65 -9.02
C CYS A 412 -11.13 -0.58 -10.03
N GLU A 413 -12.43 -0.30 -10.04
CA GLU A 413 -13.05 0.73 -10.89
C GLU A 413 -13.11 2.11 -10.23
N GLU A 414 -12.74 2.23 -8.95
CA GLU A 414 -12.75 3.50 -8.23
C GLU A 414 -11.74 4.47 -8.87
N GLN A 415 -12.25 5.63 -9.31
CA GLN A 415 -11.42 6.64 -10.00
C GLN A 415 -11.56 8.04 -9.44
N VAL A 416 -12.50 8.29 -8.52
CA VAL A 416 -12.75 9.62 -7.96
C VAL A 416 -13.04 9.53 -6.47
N ARG A 417 -12.44 10.43 -5.68
CA ARG A 417 -12.62 10.55 -4.23
C ARG A 417 -12.81 12.00 -3.79
N PRO A 418 -13.50 12.27 -2.66
CA PRO A 418 -13.49 13.57 -2.02
C PRO A 418 -12.09 13.90 -1.50
N ILE A 419 -11.68 15.16 -1.60
CA ILE A 419 -10.34 15.61 -1.20
C ILE A 419 -10.07 15.50 0.31
N PHE A 420 -11.11 15.43 1.13
CA PHE A 420 -11.03 15.57 2.59
C PHE A 420 -10.15 14.50 3.26
N TRP A 421 -10.20 13.26 2.77
CA TRP A 421 -9.38 12.16 3.29
C TRP A 421 -8.03 12.01 2.57
N ARG A 422 -7.54 13.05 1.88
CA ARG A 422 -6.23 13.02 1.18
C ARG A 422 -5.10 12.55 2.10
N CYS A 423 -5.01 13.10 3.31
CA CYS A 423 -3.99 12.74 4.31
C CYS A 423 -4.41 11.56 5.20
N ARG A 424 -5.62 11.00 4.99
CA ARG A 424 -6.16 9.86 5.76
C ARG A 424 -6.77 8.80 4.84
N PRO A 425 -6.03 8.30 3.83
CA PRO A 425 -6.58 7.39 2.82
C PRO A 425 -7.11 6.08 3.42
N ASN A 426 -6.48 5.58 4.49
CA ASN A 426 -6.91 4.35 5.16
C ASN A 426 -8.27 4.53 5.86
N SER A 427 -8.53 5.71 6.43
CA SER A 427 -9.82 6.05 7.04
C SER A 427 -10.93 6.02 5.99
N TYR A 428 -10.69 6.63 4.82
CA TYR A 428 -11.63 6.59 3.70
C TYR A 428 -11.93 5.16 3.23
N VAL A 429 -10.90 4.33 3.07
CA VAL A 429 -11.08 2.92 2.65
C VAL A 429 -11.91 2.16 3.66
N TYR A 430 -11.69 2.37 4.96
CA TYR A 430 -12.51 1.75 6.00
C TYR A 430 -13.95 2.24 5.96
N ARG A 431 -14.17 3.56 5.92
CA ARG A 431 -15.52 4.15 5.94
C ARG A 431 -16.37 3.74 4.73
N THR A 432 -15.73 3.36 3.63
CA THR A 432 -16.42 2.94 2.40
C THR A 432 -16.36 1.43 2.19
N SER A 433 -15.95 0.64 3.19
CA SER A 433 -15.71 -0.82 3.05
C SER A 433 -16.93 -1.59 2.59
N ASP A 434 -18.12 -1.15 3.02
CA ASP A 434 -19.38 -1.87 2.82
C ASP A 434 -20.13 -1.39 1.57
N TRP A 435 -19.50 -0.54 0.76
CA TRP A 435 -20.07 -0.09 -0.50
C TRP A 435 -20.05 -1.22 -1.53
N GLU A 436 -21.18 -1.40 -2.22
CA GLU A 436 -21.31 -2.39 -3.31
C GLU A 436 -20.72 -1.87 -4.62
N GLU A 437 -20.86 -0.57 -4.90
CA GLU A 437 -20.35 0.11 -6.09
C GLU A 437 -19.49 1.31 -5.71
N PHE A 438 -18.41 1.54 -6.46
CA PHE A 438 -17.49 2.65 -6.22
C PHE A 438 -17.53 3.67 -7.37
N PRO A 439 -17.44 4.98 -7.08
CA PRO A 439 -17.50 6.01 -8.10
C PRO A 439 -16.44 5.89 -9.21
N ASN A 440 -16.91 5.87 -10.46
CA ASN A 440 -16.10 5.77 -11.66
C ASN A 440 -16.41 6.95 -12.60
N GLY A 441 -15.38 7.70 -12.99
CA GLY A 441 -15.51 8.90 -13.83
C GLY A 441 -16.01 10.13 -13.07
N ARG A 442 -17.31 10.24 -12.80
CA ARG A 442 -17.89 11.34 -12.01
C ARG A 442 -18.27 10.89 -10.61
N TRP A 443 -18.05 11.74 -9.63
CA TRP A 443 -18.62 11.52 -8.30
C TRP A 443 -20.14 11.64 -8.43
N GLY A 444 -20.82 10.53 -8.13
CA GLY A 444 -22.28 10.43 -8.21
C GLY A 444 -22.96 11.06 -7.00
N ASP A 445 -24.26 10.81 -6.87
CA ASP A 445 -25.03 11.23 -5.69
C ASP A 445 -24.54 10.48 -4.44
N SER A 446 -23.81 11.17 -3.57
CA SER A 446 -23.19 10.61 -2.35
C SER A 446 -24.22 10.11 -1.31
N ARG A 447 -25.51 10.38 -1.52
CA ARG A 447 -26.60 9.85 -0.69
C ARG A 447 -26.87 8.36 -0.92
N ALA A 448 -26.37 7.77 -2.02
CA ALA A 448 -26.66 6.39 -2.39
C ALA A 448 -25.93 5.34 -1.51
N ALA A 449 -24.86 5.73 -0.82
CA ALA A 449 -24.08 4.82 0.02
C ALA A 449 -23.71 5.49 1.35
N SER A 450 -24.03 4.85 2.47
CA SER A 450 -23.67 5.35 3.80
C SER A 450 -22.18 5.15 4.06
N PHE A 451 -21.52 6.16 4.61
CA PHE A 451 -20.19 6.00 5.17
C PHE A 451 -20.30 5.36 6.55
N ASN A 452 -19.49 4.35 6.82
CA ASN A 452 -19.43 3.71 8.13
C ASN A 452 -18.89 4.67 9.19
N ASP A 453 -19.42 4.56 10.40
CA ASP A 453 -18.86 5.23 11.57
C ASP A 453 -17.50 4.62 11.93
N ILE A 454 -16.53 5.47 12.26
CA ILE A 454 -15.26 5.01 12.80
C ILE A 454 -15.50 4.62 14.25
N LYS A 455 -15.58 3.32 14.51
CA LYS A 455 -15.46 2.80 15.87
C LYS A 455 -13.97 2.61 16.18
N THR A 456 -13.45 3.44 17.09
CA THR A 456 -12.03 3.68 17.44
C THR A 456 -11.19 2.44 17.82
N TYR A 457 -11.78 1.23 17.87
CA TYR A 457 -11.13 0.01 18.37
C TYR A 457 -10.69 -0.99 17.28
N HIS A 458 -11.10 -0.85 16.02
CA HIS A 458 -10.89 -1.91 15.02
C HIS A 458 -9.65 -1.79 14.13
N LEU A 459 -8.94 -0.66 14.15
CA LEU A 459 -7.81 -0.45 13.25
C LEU A 459 -6.62 0.09 14.01
N PHE A 460 -5.83 -0.80 14.61
CA PHE A 460 -4.50 -0.45 15.09
C PHE A 460 -3.62 0.19 14.00
N TYR A 461 -3.94 -0.02 12.72
CA TYR A 461 -3.33 0.64 11.57
C TYR A 461 -3.77 2.10 11.33
N LEU A 462 -4.89 2.55 11.93
CA LEU A 462 -5.32 3.95 11.89
C LEU A 462 -4.79 4.77 13.08
N LYS A 463 -4.26 4.11 14.11
CA LYS A 463 -3.62 4.80 15.23
C LYS A 463 -2.30 5.42 14.76
N SER A 464 -1.96 6.58 15.31
CA SER A 464 -0.69 7.25 14.99
C SER A 464 0.46 6.29 15.24
N ARG A 465 1.43 6.30 14.32
CA ARG A 465 2.66 5.49 14.45
C ARG A 465 3.57 5.93 15.60
N SER A 466 3.29 7.08 16.22
CA SER A 466 4.10 7.65 17.30
C SER A 466 3.59 7.28 18.69
N SER A 467 4.53 7.15 19.63
CA SER A 467 4.17 6.95 21.03
C SER A 467 3.62 8.24 21.65
N LYS A 468 2.88 8.11 22.75
CA LYS A 468 2.37 9.26 23.50
C LYS A 468 3.49 10.22 23.93
N GLU A 469 4.64 9.68 24.34
CA GLU A 469 5.81 10.47 24.75
C GLU A 469 6.41 11.26 23.58
N GLU A 470 6.45 10.69 22.38
CA GLU A 470 6.92 11.38 21.18
C GLU A 470 5.96 12.51 20.78
N LEU A 471 4.65 12.25 20.83
CA LEU A 471 3.63 13.25 20.55
C LEU A 471 3.69 14.42 21.53
N LEU A 472 3.88 14.16 22.84
CA LEU A 472 4.06 15.22 23.85
C LEU A 472 5.29 16.09 23.56
N LYS A 473 6.41 15.48 23.15
CA LYS A 473 7.62 16.24 22.79
C LYS A 473 7.43 17.11 21.55
N MET A 474 6.68 16.62 20.55
CA MET A 474 6.41 17.37 19.33
C MET A 474 5.37 18.47 19.54
N TRP A 475 4.23 18.14 20.14
CA TRP A 475 3.07 19.03 20.26
C TRP A 475 3.09 19.91 21.51
N GLY A 476 4.03 19.69 22.40
CA GLY A 476 4.20 20.44 23.64
C GLY A 476 3.65 19.68 24.84
N GLU A 477 4.48 19.59 25.90
CA GLU A 477 4.12 18.92 27.16
C GLU A 477 3.02 19.68 27.92
N GLU A 478 3.02 21.01 27.81
CA GLU A 478 2.02 21.90 28.37
C GLU A 478 1.58 22.96 27.34
N LEU A 479 0.26 23.15 27.23
CA LEU A 479 -0.37 24.19 26.43
C LEU A 479 -1.07 25.17 27.37
N THR A 480 -0.75 26.45 27.25
CA THR A 480 -1.28 27.52 28.11
C THR A 480 -2.34 28.36 27.40
N CYS A 481 -2.22 28.49 26.07
CA CYS A 481 -3.08 29.28 25.21
C CYS A 481 -3.18 28.68 23.80
N GLU A 482 -4.11 29.20 22.99
CA GLU A 482 -4.33 28.75 21.61
C GLU A 482 -3.07 28.94 20.73
N GLN A 483 -2.27 29.97 21.00
CA GLN A 483 -1.03 30.25 20.27
C GLN A 483 0.02 29.13 20.40
N ASP A 484 0.01 28.38 21.50
CA ASP A 484 0.85 27.19 21.64
C ASP A 484 0.46 26.13 20.59
N VAL A 485 -0.85 25.96 20.35
CA VAL A 485 -1.38 25.05 19.31
C VAL A 485 -1.01 25.57 17.91
N TRP A 486 -1.18 26.87 17.66
CA TRP A 486 -0.83 27.47 16.37
C TRP A 486 0.63 27.25 16.01
N SER A 487 1.51 27.35 17.01
CA SER A 487 2.96 27.14 16.85
C SER A 487 3.30 25.72 16.38
N VAL A 488 2.53 24.70 16.79
CA VAL A 488 2.73 23.32 16.36
C VAL A 488 2.46 23.15 14.86
N PHE A 489 1.38 23.74 14.35
CA PHE A 489 1.09 23.73 12.91
C PHE A 489 2.18 24.44 12.10
N VAL A 490 2.71 25.55 12.62
CA VAL A 490 3.80 26.30 11.99
C VAL A 490 5.09 25.48 11.96
N CYS A 491 5.44 24.82 13.06
CA CYS A 491 6.62 23.95 13.12
C CYS A 491 6.48 22.76 12.15
N TYR A 492 5.29 22.17 12.05
CA TYR A 492 5.00 21.12 11.07
C TYR A 492 5.27 21.61 9.64
N LEU A 493 4.65 22.74 9.26
CA LEU A 493 4.76 23.32 7.92
C LEU A 493 6.16 23.78 7.53
N THR A 494 6.93 24.31 8.48
CA THR A 494 8.27 24.86 8.22
C THR A 494 9.38 23.83 8.38
N GLY A 495 9.13 22.72 9.09
CA GLY A 495 10.17 21.75 9.46
C GLY A 495 11.15 22.25 10.52
N GLU A 496 10.92 23.46 11.05
CA GLU A 496 11.72 24.05 12.12
C GLU A 496 11.44 23.35 13.46
N PRO A 497 12.46 23.21 14.33
CA PRO A 497 12.26 22.67 15.66
C PRO A 497 11.34 23.56 16.50
N ASN A 498 10.53 22.92 17.36
CA ASN A 498 9.74 23.62 18.36
C ASN A 498 10.63 24.25 19.45
N LYS A 499 10.01 24.93 20.43
CA LYS A 499 10.70 25.58 21.56
C LYS A 499 11.65 24.67 22.37
N ASN A 500 11.48 23.35 22.27
CA ASN A 500 12.30 22.34 22.96
C ASN A 500 13.33 21.67 22.03
N GLY A 501 13.53 22.17 20.81
CA GLY A 501 14.48 21.61 19.84
C GLY A 501 13.99 20.35 19.12
N VAL A 502 12.69 20.05 19.17
CA VAL A 502 12.11 18.85 18.54
C VAL A 502 11.34 19.24 17.28
N LYS A 503 11.63 18.59 16.15
CA LYS A 503 10.89 18.79 14.90
C LYS A 503 9.49 18.16 14.98
N VAL A 504 8.47 18.90 14.57
CA VAL A 504 7.10 18.39 14.48
C VAL A 504 6.94 17.68 13.13
N LYS A 505 6.85 16.35 13.15
CA LYS A 505 6.77 15.54 11.92
C LYS A 505 5.35 15.20 11.49
N ARG A 506 4.36 15.50 12.33
CA ARG A 506 2.95 15.09 12.16
C ARG A 506 2.02 15.94 13.00
N ILE A 507 0.77 15.96 12.59
CA ILE A 507 -0.37 16.57 13.28
C ILE A 507 -1.53 15.56 13.30
N PRO A 508 -2.61 15.74 14.10
CA PRO A 508 -3.68 14.75 14.16
C PRO A 508 -4.31 14.36 12.81
N TRP A 509 -4.36 15.29 11.85
CA TRP A 509 -4.93 15.07 10.52
C TRP A 509 -3.95 14.50 9.49
N ASP A 510 -2.65 14.51 9.79
CA ASP A 510 -1.60 14.05 8.89
C ASP A 510 -0.46 13.37 9.67
N ASP A 511 -0.38 12.03 9.55
CA ASP A 511 0.63 11.20 10.24
C ASP A 511 1.94 11.07 9.41
N ASP A 512 1.96 11.66 8.21
CA ASP A 512 3.08 11.65 7.28
C ASP A 512 3.78 13.03 7.21
N GLU A 513 4.99 13.03 6.64
CA GLU A 513 5.71 14.26 6.31
C GLU A 513 5.05 14.99 5.12
N ILE A 514 5.28 16.29 5.05
CA ILE A 514 4.67 17.16 4.05
C ILE A 514 5.03 16.69 2.64
N VAL A 515 3.99 16.44 1.84
CA VAL A 515 4.15 16.08 0.43
C VAL A 515 4.72 17.25 -0.38
N ALA A 516 5.50 16.92 -1.42
CA ALA A 516 6.21 17.89 -2.27
C ALA A 516 5.32 19.03 -2.81
N GLU A 517 4.06 18.72 -3.11
CA GLU A 517 3.07 19.70 -3.58
C GLU A 517 2.75 20.77 -2.52
N THR A 518 2.58 20.37 -1.26
CA THR A 518 2.33 21.29 -0.15
C THR A 518 3.57 22.14 0.16
N SER A 519 4.78 21.60 -0.07
CA SER A 519 6.04 22.35 0.08
C SER A 519 6.09 23.61 -0.79
N LEU A 520 5.40 23.63 -1.95
CA LEU A 520 5.32 24.80 -2.83
C LEU A 520 4.63 26.01 -2.17
N ILE A 521 3.75 25.77 -1.19
CA ILE A 521 2.94 26.79 -0.52
C ILE A 521 3.14 26.81 1.00
N ALA A 522 4.11 26.03 1.51
CA ALA A 522 4.35 25.87 2.94
C ALA A 522 4.62 27.19 3.68
N SER A 523 5.33 28.14 3.06
CA SER A 523 5.59 29.46 3.66
C SER A 523 4.31 30.30 3.82
N LYS A 524 3.42 30.27 2.82
CA LYS A 524 2.12 30.94 2.86
C LYS A 524 1.20 30.28 3.89
N LEU A 525 1.17 28.95 3.93
CA LEU A 525 0.44 28.19 4.94
C LEU A 525 0.95 28.54 6.35
N ALA A 526 2.26 28.53 6.57
CA ALA A 526 2.84 28.88 7.87
C ALA A 526 2.47 30.32 8.30
N CYS A 527 2.43 31.27 7.36
CA CYS A 527 2.02 32.64 7.63
C CYS A 527 0.57 32.73 8.16
N VAL A 528 -0.37 32.04 7.52
CA VAL A 528 -1.78 32.07 7.96
C VAL A 528 -1.99 31.28 9.26
N ASN A 529 -1.25 30.18 9.46
CA ASN A 529 -1.31 29.39 10.70
C ASN A 529 -0.82 30.18 11.92
N ARG A 530 0.23 31.01 11.77
CA ARG A 530 0.70 31.93 12.84
C ARG A 530 -0.39 32.90 13.32
N ARG A 531 -1.42 33.14 12.51
CA ARG A 531 -2.50 34.10 12.77
C ARG A 531 -3.83 33.42 13.11
N GLY A 532 -3.82 32.12 13.40
CA GLY A 532 -5.00 31.36 13.87
C GLY A 532 -5.84 30.70 12.77
N VAL A 533 -5.30 30.54 11.56
CA VAL A 533 -5.91 29.76 10.47
C VAL A 533 -5.22 28.41 10.40
N LEU A 534 -5.75 27.42 11.11
CA LEU A 534 -5.11 26.13 11.35
C LEU A 534 -5.37 25.16 10.20
N THR A 535 -4.48 25.17 9.20
CA THR A 535 -4.68 24.43 7.94
C THR A 535 -4.43 22.94 8.11
N ILE A 536 -5.36 22.11 7.66
CA ILE A 536 -5.27 20.64 7.72
C ILE A 536 -5.18 19.98 6.35
N ASN A 537 -5.55 20.69 5.27
CA ASN A 537 -5.43 20.19 3.91
C ASN A 537 -5.32 21.37 2.94
N SER A 538 -4.57 21.18 1.85
CA SER A 538 -4.37 22.20 0.83
C SER A 538 -3.91 21.60 -0.49
N GLN A 539 -4.11 22.34 -1.59
CA GLN A 539 -3.50 22.05 -2.87
C GLN A 539 -3.27 23.35 -3.66
N PRO A 540 -2.11 23.54 -4.31
CA PRO A 540 -1.86 24.70 -5.16
C PRO A 540 -2.72 24.64 -6.44
N ARG A 541 -2.86 25.80 -7.09
CA ARG A 541 -3.41 25.84 -8.45
C ARG A 541 -2.39 25.31 -9.45
N VAL A 542 -2.85 24.50 -10.40
CA VAL A 542 -2.02 23.98 -11.50
C VAL A 542 -2.75 24.22 -12.81
N ASN A 543 -2.04 24.82 -13.76
CA ASN A 543 -2.57 25.12 -15.09
C ASN A 543 -1.68 24.45 -16.15
N CYS A 544 -2.11 23.31 -16.66
CA CYS A 544 -1.46 22.61 -17.78
C CYS A 544 -0.04 22.10 -17.45
N ALA A 545 0.19 21.53 -16.26
CA ALA A 545 1.46 20.87 -15.96
C ALA A 545 1.58 19.54 -16.73
N PRO A 546 2.78 19.13 -17.20
CA PRO A 546 2.97 17.81 -17.78
C PRO A 546 2.54 16.69 -16.82
N SER A 547 1.95 15.61 -17.32
CA SER A 547 1.59 14.45 -16.48
C SER A 547 2.78 13.73 -15.85
N THR A 548 3.99 14.00 -16.35
CA THR A 548 5.26 13.51 -15.82
C THR A 548 5.94 14.51 -14.88
N ASP A 549 5.27 15.60 -14.50
CA ASP A 549 5.80 16.56 -13.53
C ASP A 549 6.15 15.85 -12.21
N PRO A 550 7.35 16.09 -11.63
CA PRO A 550 7.81 15.35 -10.46
C PRO A 550 7.04 15.69 -9.16
N VAL A 551 6.34 16.83 -9.13
CA VAL A 551 5.63 17.31 -7.95
C VAL A 551 4.13 16.99 -8.04
N VAL A 552 3.51 17.34 -9.16
CA VAL A 552 2.04 17.24 -9.35
C VAL A 552 1.61 16.24 -10.43
N GLY A 553 2.56 15.61 -11.11
CA GLY A 553 2.30 14.68 -12.21
C GLY A 553 1.68 13.35 -11.76
N TRP A 554 0.72 12.87 -12.54
CA TRP A 554 0.12 11.54 -12.40
C TRP A 554 -0.51 11.09 -13.72
N GLY A 555 -0.86 9.80 -13.81
CA GLY A 555 -1.56 9.22 -14.95
C GLY A 555 -0.62 8.78 -16.07
N ALA A 556 -1.13 8.78 -17.31
CA ALA A 556 -0.33 8.35 -18.46
C ALA A 556 0.64 9.45 -18.90
N PRO A 557 1.83 9.11 -19.43
CA PRO A 557 2.77 10.10 -19.95
C PRO A 557 2.17 10.89 -21.12
N ASN A 558 2.75 12.06 -21.41
CA ASN A 558 2.32 12.99 -22.48
C ASN A 558 0.91 13.60 -22.28
N GLY A 559 0.39 13.56 -21.05
CA GLY A 559 -0.85 14.24 -20.67
C GLY A 559 -0.59 15.58 -19.99
N TYR A 560 -1.69 16.22 -19.58
CA TYR A 560 -1.68 17.50 -18.87
C TYR A 560 -2.56 17.44 -17.63
N ILE A 561 -2.06 17.99 -16.53
CA ILE A 561 -2.69 18.02 -15.21
C ILE A 561 -3.16 19.44 -14.89
N TYR A 562 -4.29 19.51 -14.19
CA TYR A 562 -4.94 20.75 -13.77
C TYR A 562 -5.44 20.61 -12.33
N GLN A 563 -5.32 21.69 -11.56
CA GLN A 563 -5.80 21.78 -10.19
C GLN A 563 -6.39 23.17 -9.91
N LYS A 564 -7.53 23.22 -9.24
CA LYS A 564 -8.03 24.43 -8.56
C LYS A 564 -7.31 24.58 -7.22
N ALA A 565 -7.04 25.82 -6.80
CA ALA A 565 -6.50 26.04 -5.45
C ALA A 565 -7.53 25.62 -4.40
N TYR A 566 -7.07 24.91 -3.38
CA TYR A 566 -7.89 24.42 -2.27
C TYR A 566 -7.23 24.77 -0.94
N LEU A 567 -8.04 25.19 0.03
CA LEU A 567 -7.61 25.43 1.40
C LEU A 567 -8.66 24.94 2.39
N GLU A 568 -8.23 24.15 3.37
CA GLU A 568 -9.08 23.64 4.44
C GLU A 568 -8.44 23.87 5.80
N PHE A 569 -9.19 24.45 6.74
CA PHE A 569 -8.65 24.89 8.01
C PHE A 569 -9.68 25.01 9.12
N PHE A 570 -9.20 24.95 10.37
CA PHE A 570 -9.94 25.39 11.54
C PHE A 570 -9.64 26.86 11.86
N THR A 571 -10.66 27.63 12.23
CA THR A 571 -10.48 29.02 12.72
C THR A 571 -11.55 29.40 13.73
N SER A 572 -11.31 30.46 14.51
CA SER A 572 -12.24 30.97 15.50
C SER A 572 -13.54 31.51 14.89
N LYS A 573 -14.58 31.61 15.73
CA LYS A 573 -15.90 32.16 15.38
C LYS A 573 -15.82 33.61 14.86
N GLU A 574 -14.94 34.42 15.43
CA GLU A 574 -14.75 35.84 15.06
C GLU A 574 -14.20 35.95 13.65
N ASN A 575 -13.21 35.12 13.32
CA ASN A 575 -12.66 35.02 11.97
C ASN A 575 -13.72 34.55 10.96
N VAL A 576 -14.55 33.57 11.31
CA VAL A 576 -15.66 33.13 10.44
C VAL A 576 -16.67 34.25 10.20
N ALA A 577 -16.99 35.05 11.21
CA ALA A 577 -17.92 36.17 11.04
C ALA A 577 -17.39 37.19 10.02
N ALA A 578 -16.10 37.54 10.11
CA ALA A 578 -15.45 38.41 9.13
C ALA A 578 -15.35 37.76 7.74
N LEU A 579 -15.02 36.47 7.68
CA LEU A 579 -14.87 35.72 6.44
C LEU A 579 -16.15 35.71 5.60
N LYS A 580 -17.31 35.54 6.25
CA LYS A 580 -18.62 35.53 5.56
C LYS A 580 -18.89 36.83 4.82
N GLU A 581 -18.59 37.98 5.42
CA GLU A 581 -18.77 39.30 4.79
C GLU A 581 -17.80 39.52 3.62
N ILE A 582 -16.57 39.02 3.75
CA ILE A 582 -15.54 39.14 2.72
C ILE A 582 -15.88 38.26 1.51
N LEU A 583 -16.33 37.01 1.74
CA LEU A 583 -16.65 36.06 0.67
C LEU A 583 -17.75 36.57 -0.28
N LEU A 584 -18.62 37.47 0.16
CA LEU A 584 -19.62 38.13 -0.71
C LEU A 584 -18.98 38.91 -1.88
N LYS A 585 -17.71 39.33 -1.74
CA LYS A 585 -16.95 40.04 -2.77
C LYS A 585 -16.31 39.10 -3.80
N TYR A 586 -16.25 37.79 -3.53
CA TYR A 586 -15.54 36.79 -4.34
C TYR A 586 -16.50 35.70 -4.85
N PRO A 587 -17.38 36.00 -5.82
CA PRO A 587 -18.44 35.08 -6.27
C PRO A 587 -17.91 33.81 -6.96
N LEU A 588 -16.64 33.78 -7.36
CA LEU A 588 -16.00 32.62 -8.00
C LEU A 588 -15.32 31.69 -6.98
N VAL A 589 -15.37 32.01 -5.68
CA VAL A 589 -14.87 31.13 -4.62
C VAL A 589 -16.02 30.31 -4.07
N ASN A 590 -15.88 28.98 -4.12
CA ASN A 590 -16.78 28.10 -3.39
C ASN A 590 -16.29 27.93 -1.96
N TYR A 591 -17.22 27.91 -1.00
CA TYR A 591 -16.91 27.74 0.41
C TYR A 591 -17.93 26.87 1.11
N HIS A 592 -17.49 26.18 2.17
CA HIS A 592 -18.34 25.47 3.11
C HIS A 592 -17.78 25.66 4.53
N ILE A 593 -18.61 26.16 5.45
CA ILE A 593 -18.26 26.50 6.83
C ILE A 593 -19.19 25.70 7.75
N ILE A 594 -18.62 24.89 8.65
CA ILE A 594 -19.37 24.05 9.56
C ILE A 594 -18.73 23.98 10.95
N ASN A 595 -19.55 23.90 12.00
CA ASN A 595 -19.07 23.68 13.37
C ASN A 595 -19.24 22.22 13.83
N HIS A 596 -18.64 21.87 14.97
CA HIS A 596 -18.67 20.49 15.47
C HIS A 596 -20.09 19.96 15.67
N THR A 597 -21.02 20.78 16.17
CA THR A 597 -22.43 20.38 16.37
C THR A 597 -23.22 20.22 15.07
N GLY A 598 -22.73 20.75 13.95
CA GLY A 598 -23.47 20.81 12.69
C GLY A 598 -24.67 21.77 12.69
N ILE A 599 -24.91 22.51 13.79
CA ILE A 599 -26.00 23.50 13.86
C ILE A 599 -25.72 24.68 12.93
N THR A 600 -24.45 25.07 12.83
CA THR A 600 -24.03 26.09 11.87
C THR A 600 -23.42 25.39 10.67
N ASP A 601 -24.11 25.45 9.55
CA ASP A 601 -23.72 24.86 8.28
C ASP A 601 -24.05 25.86 7.17
N HIS A 602 -23.02 26.44 6.56
CA HIS A 602 -23.17 27.43 5.50
C HIS A 602 -22.29 27.07 4.31
N THR A 603 -22.91 26.98 3.14
CA THR A 603 -22.23 26.74 1.88
C THR A 603 -22.83 27.59 0.78
N ASN A 604 -22.03 27.97 -0.22
CA ASN A 604 -22.52 28.51 -1.49
C ASN A 604 -22.47 27.47 -2.62
N CYS A 605 -22.08 26.23 -2.30
CA CYS A 605 -22.12 25.11 -3.23
C CYS A 605 -23.56 24.62 -3.39
N ASP A 606 -23.87 24.06 -4.55
CA ASP A 606 -25.07 23.23 -4.71
C ASP A 606 -24.87 21.95 -3.86
N GLU A 607 -25.80 21.69 -2.94
CA GLU A 607 -25.73 20.57 -2.00
C GLU A 607 -25.61 19.20 -2.68
N PHE A 608 -26.02 19.09 -3.95
CA PHE A 608 -26.06 17.83 -4.70
C PHE A 608 -25.05 17.77 -5.84
N GLN A 609 -24.19 18.78 -6.01
CA GLN A 609 -23.21 18.81 -7.09
C GLN A 609 -21.78 18.91 -6.55
N PRO A 610 -20.96 17.85 -6.72
CA PRO A 610 -19.56 17.91 -6.36
C PRO A 610 -18.79 18.82 -7.33
N ASN A 611 -17.84 19.60 -6.80
CA ASN A 611 -16.95 20.44 -7.58
C ASN A 611 -15.64 19.69 -7.88
N ALA A 612 -15.34 19.44 -9.15
CA ALA A 612 -14.06 18.85 -9.55
C ALA A 612 -12.92 19.85 -9.32
N VAL A 613 -11.90 19.42 -8.57
CA VAL A 613 -10.75 20.26 -8.18
C VAL A 613 -9.43 19.76 -8.75
N THR A 614 -9.33 18.50 -9.17
CA THR A 614 -8.15 17.96 -9.85
C THR A 614 -8.60 17.11 -11.04
N TRP A 615 -8.02 17.35 -12.21
CA TRP A 615 -8.30 16.56 -13.42
C TRP A 615 -7.07 16.47 -14.34
N GLY A 616 -7.11 15.48 -15.23
CA GLY A 616 -6.07 15.20 -16.20
C GLY A 616 -6.66 14.91 -17.58
N VAL A 617 -5.97 15.41 -18.61
CA VAL A 617 -6.27 15.15 -20.02
C VAL A 617 -5.11 14.35 -20.61
N PHE A 618 -5.40 13.18 -21.16
CA PHE A 618 -4.39 12.24 -21.63
C PHE A 618 -4.64 11.86 -23.10
N PRO A 619 -3.58 11.69 -23.92
CA PRO A 619 -3.73 11.27 -25.31
C PRO A 619 -4.51 9.96 -25.43
N GLY A 620 -5.52 9.93 -26.31
CA GLY A 620 -6.31 8.73 -26.60
C GLY A 620 -7.20 8.23 -25.45
N LYS A 621 -7.48 9.07 -24.43
CA LYS A 621 -8.35 8.74 -23.30
C LYS A 621 -9.34 9.87 -23.01
N GLU A 622 -10.45 9.52 -22.36
CA GLU A 622 -11.37 10.51 -21.77
C GLU A 622 -10.71 11.26 -20.60
N ILE A 623 -11.32 12.38 -20.20
CA ILE A 623 -10.87 13.18 -19.07
C ILE A 623 -11.04 12.37 -17.77
N VAL A 624 -10.00 12.38 -16.94
CA VAL A 624 -10.03 11.75 -15.61
C VAL A 624 -10.07 12.87 -14.57
N GLN A 625 -11.05 12.85 -13.66
CA GLN A 625 -11.23 13.86 -12.62
C GLN A 625 -11.25 13.21 -11.22
N PRO A 626 -10.07 12.85 -10.68
CA PRO A 626 -9.99 11.93 -9.54
C PRO A 626 -10.23 12.57 -8.17
N THR A 627 -10.41 13.89 -8.10
CA THR A 627 -10.57 14.61 -6.84
C THR A 627 -11.67 15.65 -6.94
N VAL A 628 -12.59 15.60 -6.00
CA VAL A 628 -13.74 16.51 -5.89
C VAL A 628 -13.86 17.11 -4.49
N VAL A 629 -14.60 18.21 -4.40
CA VAL A 629 -15.13 18.76 -3.15
C VAL A 629 -16.64 18.53 -3.17
N ASP A 630 -17.14 17.74 -2.21
CA ASP A 630 -18.54 17.32 -2.11
C ASP A 630 -19.14 17.78 -0.77
N PRO A 631 -20.20 18.61 -0.75
CA PRO A 631 -20.77 19.14 0.49
C PRO A 631 -21.28 18.06 1.46
N GLU A 632 -21.90 16.99 0.97
CA GLU A 632 -22.40 15.89 1.82
C GLU A 632 -21.24 15.09 2.43
N SER A 633 -20.24 14.73 1.63
CA SER A 633 -19.02 14.09 2.14
C SER A 633 -18.29 14.97 3.15
N PHE A 634 -18.34 16.30 3.01
CA PHE A 634 -17.73 17.23 3.98
C PHE A 634 -18.41 17.18 5.35
N LYS A 635 -19.75 17.04 5.38
CA LYS A 635 -20.51 16.89 6.63
C LYS A 635 -20.12 15.62 7.39
N ILE A 636 -19.80 14.55 6.67
CA ILE A 636 -19.35 13.27 7.25
C ILE A 636 -17.90 13.38 7.71
N TRP A 637 -17.05 14.00 6.90
CA TRP A 637 -15.66 14.26 7.24
C TRP A 637 -15.53 15.11 8.51
N LYS A 638 -16.41 16.11 8.70
CA LYS A 638 -16.37 17.00 9.87
C LYS A 638 -16.31 16.22 11.18
N ASP A 639 -17.04 15.13 11.28
CA ASP A 639 -17.17 14.38 12.53
C ASP A 639 -15.84 13.73 12.89
N GLU A 640 -15.15 13.17 11.90
CA GLU A 640 -13.78 12.68 12.09
C GLU A 640 -12.79 13.83 12.34
N ALA A 641 -12.86 14.90 11.55
CA ALA A 641 -11.95 16.04 11.67
C ALA A 641 -12.01 16.68 13.06
N PHE A 642 -13.20 16.84 13.63
CA PHE A 642 -13.37 17.34 15.00
C PHE A 642 -13.00 16.29 16.05
N ALA A 643 -13.37 15.02 15.87
CA ALA A 643 -13.02 13.96 16.81
C ALA A 643 -11.49 13.83 17.03
N LEU A 644 -10.68 14.05 15.99
CA LEU A 644 -9.21 14.00 16.06
C LEU A 644 -8.62 15.02 17.06
N TRP A 645 -9.27 16.16 17.31
CA TRP A 645 -8.85 17.07 18.38
C TRP A 645 -8.87 16.39 19.74
N LEU A 646 -9.92 15.61 20.02
CA LEU A 646 -10.13 15.01 21.33
C LEU A 646 -9.47 13.64 21.46
N GLU A 647 -9.68 12.78 20.47
CA GLU A 647 -9.21 11.38 20.47
C GLU A 647 -7.71 11.24 20.18
N THR A 648 -7.07 12.27 19.62
CA THR A 648 -5.63 12.23 19.35
C THR A 648 -4.87 13.27 20.17
N TRP A 649 -5.25 14.56 20.07
CA TRP A 649 -4.48 15.61 20.74
C TRP A 649 -4.85 15.78 22.21
N ALA A 650 -6.13 15.77 22.59
CA ALA A 650 -6.52 15.92 23.98
C ALA A 650 -6.15 14.70 24.85
N GLU A 651 -6.15 13.50 24.27
CA GLU A 651 -5.88 12.23 24.96
C GLU A 651 -4.43 12.09 25.45
N ILE A 652 -3.47 12.78 24.82
CA ILE A 652 -2.09 12.81 25.31
C ILE A 652 -1.93 13.59 26.62
N TYR A 653 -2.90 14.43 27.00
CA TYR A 653 -2.85 15.21 28.24
C TYR A 653 -3.68 14.59 29.38
N PRO A 654 -3.28 14.75 30.65
CA PRO A 654 -4.07 14.32 31.80
C PRO A 654 -5.48 14.93 31.81
N GLN A 655 -6.46 14.19 32.31
CA GLN A 655 -7.81 14.71 32.52
C GLN A 655 -7.77 15.92 33.48
N GLY A 656 -8.51 16.99 33.15
CA GLY A 656 -8.54 18.23 33.93
C GLY A 656 -7.29 19.12 33.83
N SER A 657 -6.32 18.79 32.98
CA SER A 657 -5.16 19.65 32.75
C SER A 657 -5.53 20.88 31.92
N ARG A 658 -4.79 21.99 32.13
CA ARG A 658 -4.95 23.20 31.34
C ARG A 658 -4.77 22.95 29.83
N SER A 659 -3.81 22.10 29.46
CA SER A 659 -3.58 21.74 28.06
C SER A 659 -4.81 21.13 27.41
N ARG A 660 -5.49 20.24 28.13
CA ARG A 660 -6.71 19.59 27.66
C ARG A 660 -7.87 20.59 27.52
N GLU A 661 -7.98 21.56 28.41
CA GLU A 661 -8.97 22.65 28.29
C GLU A 661 -8.73 23.52 27.06
N VAL A 662 -7.47 23.82 26.72
CA VAL A 662 -7.14 24.59 25.51
C VAL A 662 -7.61 23.86 24.26
N ILE A 663 -7.32 22.56 24.15
CA ILE A 663 -7.76 21.74 23.01
C ILE A 663 -9.29 21.61 22.97
N GLN A 664 -9.92 21.39 24.12
CA GLN A 664 -11.39 21.32 24.21
C GLN A 664 -12.04 22.64 23.79
N TYR A 665 -11.48 23.78 24.19
CA TYR A 665 -11.95 25.09 23.78
C TYR A 665 -11.91 25.27 22.26
N ILE A 666 -10.81 24.87 21.60
CA ILE A 666 -10.68 24.91 20.15
C ILE A 666 -11.76 24.02 19.51
N HIS A 667 -11.88 22.77 19.95
CA HIS A 667 -12.90 21.84 19.45
C HIS A 667 -14.32 22.41 19.52
N ASP A 668 -14.69 23.02 20.65
CA ASP A 668 -16.06 23.48 20.90
C ASP A 668 -16.40 24.81 20.20
N ASN A 669 -15.39 25.67 19.94
CA ASN A 669 -15.63 27.04 19.48
C ASN A 669 -15.17 27.33 18.05
N TYR A 670 -14.30 26.50 17.49
CA TYR A 670 -13.80 26.69 16.13
C TYR A 670 -14.76 26.12 15.08
N TYR A 671 -14.57 26.59 13.86
CA TYR A 671 -15.27 26.13 12.67
C TYR A 671 -14.28 25.46 11.74
N LEU A 672 -14.72 24.40 11.08
CA LEU A 672 -14.04 23.82 9.93
C LEU A 672 -14.51 24.53 8.67
N VAL A 673 -13.56 24.99 7.86
CA VAL A 673 -13.81 25.75 6.62
C VAL A 673 -13.05 25.11 5.48
N ASN A 674 -13.71 24.91 4.34
CA ASN A 674 -13.03 24.65 3.07
C ASN A 674 -13.33 25.75 2.04
N LEU A 675 -12.33 26.12 1.25
CA LEU A 675 -12.38 27.14 0.20
C LEU A 675 -11.80 26.56 -1.11
N VAL A 676 -12.48 26.82 -2.23
CA VAL A 676 -12.04 26.46 -3.59
C VAL A 676 -12.05 27.69 -4.47
N ASP A 677 -10.92 27.99 -5.09
CA ASP A 677 -10.81 29.03 -6.12
C ASP A 677 -11.06 28.42 -7.50
N ASN A 678 -12.17 28.81 -8.14
CA ASN A 678 -12.52 28.28 -9.46
C ASN A 678 -11.68 28.87 -10.60
N GLU A 679 -10.96 29.99 -10.40
CA GLU A 679 -10.16 30.65 -11.44
C GLU A 679 -8.74 30.08 -11.55
N TYR A 680 -8.62 28.76 -11.74
CA TYR A 680 -7.32 28.07 -11.87
C TYR A 680 -6.32 28.67 -12.89
N PRO A 681 -6.72 29.34 -13.99
CA PRO A 681 -5.75 29.99 -14.89
C PRO A 681 -5.04 31.21 -14.27
N LYS A 682 -5.59 31.82 -13.21
CA LYS A 682 -5.04 33.01 -12.53
C LYS A 682 -4.38 32.66 -11.20
N GLU A 683 -3.58 33.61 -10.68
CA GLU A 683 -3.09 33.52 -9.31
C GLU A 683 -4.26 33.45 -8.34
N THR A 684 -4.10 32.64 -7.29
CA THR A 684 -5.22 32.36 -6.42
C THR A 684 -5.53 33.50 -5.46
N VAL A 685 -6.81 33.83 -5.33
CA VAL A 685 -7.30 34.89 -4.43
C VAL A 685 -7.46 34.41 -2.98
N LEU A 686 -7.30 33.11 -2.69
CA LEU A 686 -7.51 32.55 -1.34
C LEU A 686 -6.62 33.21 -0.29
N TRP A 687 -5.38 33.57 -0.64
CA TRP A 687 -4.47 34.25 0.29
C TRP A 687 -4.92 35.67 0.62
N GLU A 688 -5.47 36.39 -0.36
CA GLU A 688 -6.01 37.74 -0.18
C GLU A 688 -7.24 37.73 0.72
N ILE A 689 -8.14 36.76 0.50
CA ILE A 689 -9.34 36.56 1.32
C ILE A 689 -8.97 36.31 2.78
N VAL A 690 -8.00 35.42 3.02
CA VAL A 690 -7.54 35.10 4.38
C VAL A 690 -6.84 36.30 5.03
N ASP A 691 -6.03 37.05 4.28
CA ASP A 691 -5.37 38.24 4.82
C ASP A 691 -6.36 39.37 5.16
N GLU A 692 -7.37 39.59 4.32
CA GLU A 692 -8.46 40.55 4.56
C GLU A 692 -9.28 40.15 5.80
N MET A 693 -9.56 38.86 5.97
CA MET A 693 -10.25 38.31 7.14
C MET A 693 -9.47 38.61 8.42
N LEU A 694 -8.18 38.27 8.43
CA LEU A 694 -7.33 38.43 9.61
C LEU A 694 -7.02 39.89 9.93
N THR A 695 -6.99 40.77 8.94
CA THR A 695 -6.82 42.21 9.15
C THR A 695 -8.08 42.84 9.76
N SER A 696 -9.26 42.35 9.36
CA SER A 696 -10.56 42.86 9.84
C SER A 696 -10.86 42.49 11.29
N THR A 697 -10.32 41.37 11.79
CA THR A 697 -10.50 40.92 13.19
C THR A 697 -9.44 41.44 14.17
N GLY A 698 -8.58 42.38 13.74
CA GLY A 698 -7.58 43.02 14.60
C GLY A 698 -6.19 42.37 14.57
N GLY A 699 -5.91 41.47 13.62
CA GLY A 699 -4.56 40.99 13.37
C GLY A 699 -3.64 42.13 12.90
N LYS A 700 -2.44 42.26 13.50
CA LYS A 700 -1.42 43.20 13.01
C LYS A 700 -1.07 42.87 11.55
N LYS A 701 -0.98 43.89 10.68
CA LYS A 701 -0.33 43.79 9.37
C LYS A 701 1.15 43.48 9.62
N GLU A 702 1.54 42.22 9.51
CA GLU A 702 2.94 41.91 9.20
C GLU A 702 3.16 42.15 7.70
N SER A 703 4.38 42.56 7.34
CA SER A 703 4.80 42.84 5.96
C SER A 703 4.34 41.74 4.99
N PRO A 704 3.98 42.04 3.73
CA PRO A 704 3.69 41.00 2.74
C PRO A 704 4.80 39.94 2.73
N CYS A 705 4.42 38.69 2.45
CA CYS A 705 5.17 37.41 2.40
C CYS A 705 6.55 37.39 1.68
N ALA A 706 7.25 38.51 1.51
CA ALA A 706 8.51 38.66 0.81
C ALA A 706 9.76 38.27 1.62
N GLU A 707 9.68 38.12 2.95
CA GLU A 707 10.89 37.89 3.78
C GLU A 707 11.22 36.41 4.07
N LEU A 708 10.40 35.45 3.62
CA LEU A 708 10.69 34.01 3.77
C LEU A 708 11.09 33.33 2.45
N ALA A 709 11.39 34.11 1.40
CA ALA A 709 11.82 33.62 0.09
C ALA A 709 13.33 33.82 -0.15
N LYS A 710 14.16 33.57 0.87
CA LYS A 710 15.62 33.48 0.74
C LYS A 710 16.14 32.14 1.18
#